data_AF-R7BJK7-F1
#
_entry.id   AF-R7BJK7-F1
#
_cell.length_a   1.000
_cell.length_b   1.000
_cell.length_c   1.000
_cell.angle_alpha   90.00
_cell.angle_beta   90.00
_cell.angle_gamma   90.00
#
_symmetry.space_group_name_H-M   'P 1'
#
loop_
_entity.id
_entity.type
_entity.pdbx_description
1 polymer ?
#
loop_
_entity_poly.entity_id
_entity_poly.type
_entity_poly.pdbx_seq_one_letter_code
_entity_poly.pdbx_strand_id
1 'polypeptide(L)'
;MKEQINRYARGAFEYEPIAAVTEPQSISDAVWKNREYSGSFRISEIKGREIKGLVYSTNNRVIAKTDRFFGEKAVIAYTVNSEGIEAGDRITGAFVLVSNGGEIEIPYEFEVASGGYDSDNGEVKNLFQFASLAQNNVVQALKIFGTPDFNDVFLKGDLSLIKLRNELMAGADIKTALEEFLIAIHKKSEVHLSLSQDEIAIQYPDDDMTMSVTVSKNVWGRVILSVETDCDFIETDKNMLTEENFAGGKLDYRFFIRKNKIHAGKNIGRLVFSTPFEKKELIVRIDNSSESEGKLIGRFEKHSIAGLMRAYMDFRLHRIGAADWISRSKDAVGELLKNDEDNPYCCLLMSQLLITDKKMNEAKYYLDCARDEAVAERENRQMLYCYYLYVSTLYNRDRTYALETAQTVRDIYERDNNDWRVLWILLYLDVEMSKNKSLKLLRIKEQFNRGMRSPVLFLEACLILNEQPLLLRVLNEFEIHVLLYGCKEGIIEEKLLKQAAGLAYNADCRQRLLYTLLTKLYDISQDNDVLEAICGILIRGGMTGEKYLKWYERGIKKDIRVTKLYEYYLASRRRDDLSSLPKMVLLYFSYNNELERGVKAYLYANLIRNRDDCQQIYSGYALQMDEFVRDELARGTADENTGIVLNEFLKKDMIGQNNAATAADVFFTYKVTCKMSSIRNVIIGHKELRGYEKYALSGGTAYVRIFTEEPCICFEDNNGRIYKDTVEYKLERVYSNDAFIRLIMPYCEDELMPALYFCEKSSAYKDNSLETIRMYGKMAQRAEITEEYRNKLTALIIDYYFDNYEGEDLEKMLDAQQEAGIFTPEKLDEAQLVKYIEALIIHGKYDAAYAYIDKVRCERLNPKRVLRLCDYYIRKGIESDELFKPDTFLIGLAYYAFSKGKYSEYTLKFLNIHYNGAAADMHKLWKTAKEQGIDVFELEERLICQMLFCRCSCEDMADVFSHYGGNGAGERIVEAYLAYNAYMYFVKSEKVSDELFGFIEDRLRTEKDVILVCRLALLKFYSETADLTENRATMAQKLVEELSRKGCMFSCFSYFSRYFALPYRILDKTAVEYKTDPEHRVVIHYAVGKETEYIAMDMKNMYEGIFVKSFVLFYGDKIRYYITEESDEGEKTTPEYTIEYSPSTEGVASGRYELLNTIMEDKAVGDKDSLASHSDLYAFQNAAVKLFKPVL
;
A
#
# COMPACT_ATOMS: atom_id res chain seq x y z
N MET A 1 54.93 7.46 5.29
CA MET A 1 55.32 8.88 5.36
C MET A 1 56.71 9.10 5.98
N LYS A 2 56.91 8.95 7.31
CA LYS A 2 58.22 9.22 7.97
C LYS A 2 59.43 8.55 7.32
N GLU A 3 59.30 7.30 6.90
CA GLU A 3 60.34 6.55 6.21
C GLU A 3 60.76 7.20 4.88
N GLN A 4 59.79 7.68 4.08
CA GLN A 4 60.05 8.36 2.81
C GLN A 4 60.76 9.70 3.02
N ILE A 5 60.30 10.47 4.01
CA ILE A 5 60.92 11.75 4.39
C ILE A 5 62.38 11.53 4.82
N ASN A 6 62.62 10.54 5.68
CA ASN A 6 63.98 10.18 6.08
C ASN A 6 64.84 9.71 4.90
N ARG A 7 64.24 9.08 3.88
CA ARG A 7 64.97 8.64 2.69
C ARG A 7 65.43 9.83 1.85
N TYR A 8 64.55 10.80 1.61
CA TYR A 8 64.92 12.03 0.90
C TYR A 8 65.92 12.89 1.68
N ALA A 9 65.75 13.01 3.00
CA ALA A 9 66.70 13.70 3.87
C ALA A 9 68.10 13.03 3.90
N ARG A 10 68.22 11.79 3.42
CA ARG A 10 69.52 11.10 3.23
C ARG A 10 70.03 11.17 1.79
N GLY A 11 69.29 11.80 0.88
CA GLY A 11 69.65 11.91 -0.54
C GLY A 11 69.40 10.63 -1.35
N ALA A 12 68.52 9.74 -0.90
CA ALA A 12 68.17 8.51 -1.63
C ALA A 12 66.83 8.67 -2.36
N PHE A 13 66.87 8.55 -3.69
CA PHE A 13 65.74 8.81 -4.58
C PHE A 13 65.35 7.56 -5.36
N GLU A 14 64.11 7.52 -5.85
CA GLU A 14 63.70 6.52 -6.85
C GLU A 14 63.67 7.23 -8.21
N TYR A 15 64.29 6.62 -9.22
CA TYR A 15 64.27 7.19 -10.56
C TYR A 15 62.89 7.08 -11.20
N GLU A 16 62.31 5.87 -11.21
CA GLU A 16 60.94 5.66 -11.65
C GLU A 16 59.95 5.69 -10.48
N PRO A 17 58.96 6.62 -10.48
CA PRO A 17 58.00 6.69 -9.41
C PRO A 17 57.10 5.46 -9.37
N ILE A 18 56.69 5.08 -8.16
CA ILE A 18 55.56 4.18 -7.93
C ILE A 18 54.30 4.91 -8.41
N ALA A 19 53.45 4.23 -9.17
CA ALA A 19 52.18 4.77 -9.62
C ALA A 19 51.05 3.85 -9.15
N ALA A 20 50.24 4.34 -8.21
CA ALA A 20 49.08 3.61 -7.74
C ALA A 20 48.00 3.58 -8.83
N VAL A 21 47.34 2.42 -8.99
CA VAL A 21 46.20 2.22 -9.88
C VAL A 21 45.06 1.60 -9.08
N THR A 22 43.85 2.07 -9.34
CA THR A 22 42.64 1.66 -8.64
C THR A 22 41.69 0.93 -9.60
N GLU A 23 41.08 -0.15 -9.12
CA GLU A 23 40.06 -0.91 -9.85
C GLU A 23 38.81 -1.07 -8.95
N PRO A 24 37.66 -0.49 -9.31
CA PRO A 24 37.42 0.40 -10.46
C PRO A 24 37.94 1.84 -10.23
N GLN A 25 38.02 2.63 -11.31
CA GLN A 25 38.38 4.07 -11.24
C GLN A 25 37.22 4.95 -10.74
N SER A 26 35.98 4.48 -10.85
CA SER A 26 34.79 5.08 -10.28
C SER A 26 33.82 3.98 -9.85
N ILE A 27 33.03 4.24 -8.82
CA ILE A 27 32.08 3.27 -8.27
C ILE A 27 30.67 3.80 -8.55
N SER A 28 29.85 3.02 -9.23
CA SER A 28 28.42 3.33 -9.40
C SER A 28 27.61 2.08 -9.18
N ASP A 29 26.68 2.13 -8.23
CA ASP A 29 25.87 0.97 -7.85
C ASP A 29 24.50 1.37 -7.27
N ALA A 30 23.58 0.41 -7.19
CA ALA A 30 22.28 0.62 -6.56
C ALA A 30 22.23 -0.01 -5.15
N VAL A 31 21.75 0.75 -4.16
CA VAL A 31 21.64 0.31 -2.77
C VAL A 31 20.18 0.31 -2.33
N TRP A 32 19.80 -0.64 -1.49
CA TRP A 32 18.43 -0.73 -0.99
C TRP A 32 18.20 0.24 0.16
N LYS A 33 17.05 0.92 0.18
CA LYS A 33 16.62 1.79 1.29
C LYS A 33 16.66 1.01 2.61
N ASN A 34 17.18 1.64 3.66
CA ASN A 34 17.28 1.08 5.02
C ASN A 34 18.04 -0.26 5.13
N ARG A 35 19.01 -0.51 4.25
CA ARG A 35 19.89 -1.68 4.31
C ARG A 35 21.34 -1.27 4.09
N GLU A 36 22.23 -1.86 4.88
CA GLU A 36 23.67 -1.66 4.70
C GLU A 36 24.14 -2.40 3.43
N TYR A 37 24.77 -1.67 2.53
CA TYR A 37 25.44 -2.25 1.35
C TYR A 37 26.93 -2.36 1.63
N SER A 38 27.56 -3.44 1.16
CA SER A 38 29.01 -3.64 1.27
C SER A 38 29.62 -3.80 -0.12
N GLY A 39 30.73 -3.09 -0.36
CA GLY A 39 31.51 -3.21 -1.58
C GLY A 39 33.01 -3.21 -1.29
N SER A 40 33.81 -3.30 -2.34
CA SER A 40 35.27 -3.20 -2.22
C SER A 40 35.91 -2.70 -3.51
N PHE A 41 37.02 -1.99 -3.38
CA PHE A 41 37.88 -1.62 -4.51
C PHE A 41 39.30 -2.09 -4.27
N ARG A 42 40.05 -2.29 -5.36
CA ARG A 42 41.44 -2.75 -5.34
C ARG A 42 42.39 -1.61 -5.61
N ILE A 43 43.52 -1.61 -4.92
CA ILE A 43 44.66 -0.73 -5.14
C ILE A 43 45.88 -1.61 -5.47
N SER A 44 46.60 -1.29 -6.55
CA SER A 44 47.83 -1.99 -6.95
C SER A 44 48.79 -1.11 -7.73
N GLU A 45 50.03 -1.55 -7.89
CA GLU A 45 51.05 -0.87 -8.69
C GLU A 45 51.24 -1.57 -10.04
N ILE A 46 51.60 -0.80 -11.08
CA ILE A 46 51.73 -1.32 -12.47
C ILE A 46 52.85 -2.37 -12.58
N LYS A 47 53.99 -2.17 -11.91
CA LYS A 47 55.17 -3.05 -11.93
C LYS A 47 55.23 -3.99 -10.71
N GLY A 48 54.16 -4.10 -9.93
CA GLY A 48 54.06 -5.02 -8.79
C GLY A 48 54.84 -4.61 -7.54
N ARG A 49 55.27 -3.35 -7.43
CA ARG A 49 55.97 -2.83 -6.23
C ARG A 49 54.99 -2.59 -5.07
N GLU A 50 55.49 -2.61 -3.84
CA GLU A 50 54.66 -2.38 -2.64
C GLU A 50 54.12 -0.94 -2.57
N ILE A 51 52.80 -0.81 -2.42
CA ILE A 51 52.13 0.46 -2.15
C ILE A 51 51.74 0.53 -0.67
N LYS A 52 51.94 1.70 -0.08
CA LYS A 52 51.50 2.02 1.28
C LYS A 52 50.84 3.39 1.30
N GLY A 53 49.75 3.51 2.05
CA GLY A 53 49.00 4.76 2.11
C GLY A 53 47.82 4.74 3.09
N LEU A 54 47.05 5.82 2.99
CA LEU A 54 45.85 6.10 3.77
C LEU A 54 44.66 6.29 2.83
N VAL A 55 43.46 5.94 3.29
CA VAL A 55 42.20 6.13 2.57
C VAL A 55 41.25 6.94 3.44
N TYR A 56 40.70 8.02 2.87
CA TYR A 56 39.66 8.83 3.48
C TYR A 56 38.39 8.79 2.64
N SER A 57 37.23 8.85 3.27
CA SER A 57 35.94 9.03 2.58
C SER A 57 35.48 10.46 2.73
N THR A 58 34.98 11.07 1.67
CA THR A 58 34.43 12.43 1.73
C THR A 58 32.98 12.48 2.22
N ASN A 59 32.31 11.34 2.39
CA ASN A 59 30.92 11.25 2.88
C ASN A 59 30.84 10.33 4.10
N ASN A 60 30.25 10.82 5.20
CA ASN A 60 30.12 10.10 6.46
C ASN A 60 29.26 8.82 6.37
N ARG A 61 28.40 8.70 5.34
CA ARG A 61 27.56 7.53 5.09
C ARG A 61 28.26 6.42 4.31
N VAL A 62 29.48 6.67 3.83
CA VAL A 62 30.31 5.69 3.14
C VAL A 62 31.60 5.52 3.92
N ILE A 63 31.76 4.38 4.58
CA ILE A 63 32.86 4.14 5.52
C ILE A 63 33.79 3.07 4.95
N ALA A 64 35.06 3.42 4.77
CA ALA A 64 36.10 2.43 4.50
C ALA A 64 36.37 1.64 5.79
N LYS A 65 36.33 0.30 5.71
CA LYS A 65 36.58 -0.58 6.88
C LYS A 65 38.03 -0.51 7.38
N THR A 66 38.95 -0.09 6.52
CA THR A 66 40.38 0.08 6.83
C THR A 66 40.87 1.41 6.27
N ASP A 67 41.45 2.24 7.13
CA ASP A 67 42.02 3.56 6.83
C ASP A 67 43.45 3.48 6.29
N ARG A 68 44.13 2.34 6.46
CA ARG A 68 45.53 2.10 6.10
C ARG A 68 45.68 0.85 5.26
N PHE A 69 46.63 0.88 4.34
CA PHE A 69 46.97 -0.28 3.53
C PHE A 69 48.47 -0.36 3.23
N PHE A 70 48.93 -1.58 3.00
CA PHE A 70 50.32 -1.93 2.70
C PHE A 70 50.37 -3.23 1.89
N GLY A 71 51.16 -3.29 0.83
CA GLY A 71 51.47 -4.49 0.05
C GLY A 71 51.47 -4.25 -1.47
N GLU A 72 51.80 -5.28 -2.26
CA GLU A 72 51.75 -5.21 -3.73
C GLU A 72 50.33 -4.97 -4.27
N LYS A 73 49.33 -5.51 -3.55
CA LYS A 73 47.90 -5.36 -3.85
C LYS A 73 47.13 -5.24 -2.54
N ALA A 74 46.28 -4.22 -2.43
CA ALA A 74 45.38 -4.02 -1.31
C ALA A 74 43.92 -4.04 -1.78
N VAL A 75 43.03 -4.60 -0.98
CA VAL A 75 41.57 -4.56 -1.22
C VAL A 75 40.95 -3.83 -0.04
N ILE A 76 40.32 -2.70 -0.32
CA ILE A 76 39.63 -1.88 0.67
C ILE A 76 38.15 -2.19 0.60
N ALA A 77 37.63 -2.79 1.66
CA ALA A 77 36.19 -2.97 1.82
C ALA A 77 35.57 -1.68 2.36
N TYR A 78 34.37 -1.36 1.90
CA TYR A 78 33.59 -0.22 2.39
C TYR A 78 32.14 -0.63 2.64
N THR A 79 31.45 0.13 3.49
CA THR A 79 30.01 0.01 3.69
C THR A 79 29.30 1.32 3.39
N VAL A 80 28.06 1.21 2.93
CA VAL A 80 27.19 2.33 2.58
C VAL A 80 25.93 2.24 3.43
N ASN A 81 25.70 3.29 4.21
CA ASN A 81 24.50 3.43 5.04
C ASN A 81 23.42 4.26 4.30
N SER A 82 22.39 3.56 3.81
CA SER A 82 21.21 4.14 3.14
C SER A 82 20.04 4.46 4.08
N GLU A 83 20.20 4.28 5.40
CA GLU A 83 19.15 4.52 6.38
C GLU A 83 18.68 5.98 6.36
N GLY A 84 17.37 6.18 6.28
CA GLY A 84 16.75 7.51 6.23
C GLY A 84 16.85 8.23 4.87
N ILE A 85 17.34 7.57 3.81
CA ILE A 85 17.40 8.14 2.46
C ILE A 85 16.22 7.64 1.62
N GLU A 86 15.56 8.56 0.93
CA GLU A 86 14.42 8.24 0.09
C GLU A 86 14.80 7.51 -1.21
N ALA A 87 13.88 6.70 -1.71
CA ALA A 87 14.08 5.99 -2.96
C ALA A 87 14.14 6.97 -4.15
N GLY A 88 15.16 6.84 -4.99
CA GLY A 88 15.48 7.73 -6.11
C GLY A 88 16.57 8.76 -5.81
N ASP A 89 16.92 8.96 -4.53
CA ASP A 89 18.03 9.84 -4.15
C ASP A 89 19.39 9.14 -4.31
N ARG A 90 20.46 9.95 -4.40
CA ARG A 90 21.84 9.49 -4.61
C ARG A 90 22.76 9.85 -3.45
N ILE A 91 23.60 8.91 -3.03
CA ILE A 91 24.73 9.13 -2.12
C ILE A 91 25.97 9.35 -2.98
N THR A 92 26.59 10.53 -2.89
CA THR A 92 27.75 10.91 -3.72
C THR A 92 28.95 11.31 -2.86
N GLY A 93 30.14 11.10 -3.39
CA GLY A 93 31.41 11.46 -2.75
C GLY A 93 32.59 10.82 -3.46
N ALA A 94 33.74 10.77 -2.79
CA ALA A 94 34.93 10.11 -3.28
C ALA A 94 35.73 9.46 -2.14
N PHE A 95 36.49 8.41 -2.47
CA PHE A 95 37.59 7.97 -1.62
C PHE A 95 38.86 8.72 -2.03
N VAL A 96 39.48 9.42 -1.08
CA VAL A 96 40.76 10.11 -1.26
C VAL A 96 41.89 9.20 -0.78
N LEU A 97 42.71 8.76 -1.72
CA LEU A 97 43.86 7.91 -1.50
C LEU A 97 45.13 8.75 -1.36
N VAL A 98 45.82 8.67 -0.22
CA VAL A 98 47.10 9.34 0.03
C VAL A 98 48.19 8.28 0.16
N SER A 99 48.96 8.04 -0.91
CA SER A 99 49.90 6.91 -1.00
C SER A 99 51.30 7.30 -1.48
N ASN A 100 52.28 6.43 -1.27
CA ASN A 100 53.61 6.59 -1.88
C ASN A 100 53.62 6.50 -3.41
N GLY A 101 52.50 6.08 -4.01
CA GLY A 101 52.28 6.00 -5.45
C GLY A 101 51.43 7.13 -6.04
N GLY A 102 51.19 8.20 -5.27
CA GLY A 102 50.37 9.34 -5.69
C GLY A 102 49.15 9.58 -4.80
N GLU A 103 48.52 10.73 -5.04
CA GLU A 103 47.19 11.08 -4.51
C GLU A 103 46.14 10.78 -5.58
N ILE A 104 45.12 9.97 -5.27
CA ILE A 104 44.08 9.52 -6.23
C ILE A 104 42.71 9.69 -5.59
N GLU A 105 41.75 10.24 -6.34
CA GLU A 105 40.34 10.28 -5.95
C GLU A 105 39.53 9.24 -6.71
N ILE A 106 38.79 8.40 -5.99
CA ILE A 106 37.85 7.41 -6.57
C ILE A 106 36.43 7.93 -6.31
N PRO A 107 35.77 8.57 -7.29
CA PRO A 107 34.40 9.03 -7.12
C PRO A 107 33.44 7.85 -7.00
N TYR A 108 32.43 7.99 -6.12
CA TYR A 108 31.35 7.04 -5.97
C TYR A 108 29.96 7.69 -6.04
N GLU A 109 29.01 6.95 -6.61
CA GLU A 109 27.60 7.30 -6.67
C GLU A 109 26.73 6.07 -6.41
N PHE A 110 25.96 6.09 -5.31
CA PHE A 110 25.02 5.02 -4.95
C PHE A 110 23.59 5.51 -5.08
N GLU A 111 22.80 4.91 -5.98
CA GLU A 111 21.37 5.21 -6.14
C GLU A 111 20.53 4.39 -5.15
N VAL A 112 19.73 5.06 -4.32
CA VAL A 112 18.88 4.39 -3.33
C VAL A 112 17.60 3.90 -3.99
N ALA A 113 17.39 2.59 -4.04
CA ALA A 113 16.18 1.97 -4.55
C ALA A 113 15.18 1.69 -3.42
N SER A 114 13.87 1.76 -3.72
CA SER A 114 12.76 1.46 -2.79
C SER A 114 12.71 0.01 -2.30
N GLY A 115 13.62 -0.85 -2.77
CA GLY A 115 13.58 -2.29 -2.57
C GLY A 115 12.60 -2.99 -3.51
N GLY A 116 12.58 -4.32 -3.42
CA GLY A 116 11.72 -5.22 -4.16
C GLY A 116 11.66 -6.57 -3.46
N TYR A 117 10.65 -7.37 -3.78
CA TYR A 117 10.58 -8.74 -3.30
C TYR A 117 11.12 -9.68 -4.37
N ASP A 118 12.11 -10.50 -4.01
CA ASP A 118 12.55 -11.58 -4.89
C ASP A 118 11.42 -12.61 -5.01
N SER A 119 11.00 -12.86 -6.25
CA SER A 119 10.08 -13.94 -6.59
C SER A 119 10.73 -14.95 -7.51
N ASP A 120 10.12 -16.13 -7.63
CA ASP A 120 10.63 -17.20 -8.49
C ASP A 120 10.69 -16.77 -9.98
N ASN A 121 9.92 -15.73 -10.36
CA ASN A 121 9.85 -15.16 -11.69
C ASN A 121 10.60 -13.80 -11.83
N GLY A 122 11.44 -13.45 -10.86
CA GLY A 122 12.19 -12.18 -10.82
C GLY A 122 11.71 -11.21 -9.74
N GLU A 123 12.34 -10.04 -9.68
CA GLU A 123 12.11 -9.04 -8.63
C GLU A 123 10.79 -8.27 -8.84
N VAL A 124 9.96 -8.18 -7.78
CA VAL A 124 8.66 -7.49 -7.79
C VAL A 124 8.78 -6.14 -7.09
N LYS A 125 8.65 -5.05 -7.87
CA LYS A 125 8.91 -3.66 -7.43
C LYS A 125 7.68 -2.75 -7.45
N ASN A 126 6.58 -3.16 -8.07
CA ASN A 126 5.38 -2.33 -8.20
C ASN A 126 4.08 -3.15 -8.20
N LEU A 127 2.94 -2.47 -8.03
CA LEU A 127 1.62 -3.08 -7.93
C LEU A 127 1.20 -3.88 -9.19
N PHE A 128 1.69 -3.51 -10.39
CA PHE A 128 1.39 -4.24 -11.61
C PHE A 128 2.12 -5.60 -11.67
N GLN A 129 3.40 -5.59 -11.31
CA GLN A 129 4.19 -6.82 -11.16
C GLN A 129 3.63 -7.69 -10.03
N PHE A 130 3.18 -7.08 -8.93
CA PHE A 130 2.54 -7.80 -7.83
C PHE A 130 1.21 -8.45 -8.24
N ALA A 131 0.36 -7.76 -9.02
CA ALA A 131 -0.86 -8.34 -9.57
C ALA A 131 -0.56 -9.52 -10.52
N SER A 132 0.50 -9.43 -11.31
CA SER A 132 0.97 -10.52 -12.18
C SER A 132 1.48 -11.71 -11.36
N LEU A 133 2.18 -11.46 -10.24
CA LEU A 133 2.56 -12.50 -9.28
C LEU A 133 1.33 -13.15 -8.66
N ALA A 134 0.33 -12.37 -8.24
CA ALA A 134 -0.91 -12.91 -7.68
C ALA A 134 -1.67 -13.80 -8.66
N GLN A 135 -1.62 -13.51 -9.97
CA GLN A 135 -2.21 -14.37 -10.99
C GLN A 135 -1.47 -15.70 -11.18
N ASN A 136 -0.12 -15.67 -11.17
CA ASN A 136 0.72 -16.84 -11.48
C ASN A 136 1.04 -17.70 -10.25
N ASN A 137 1.22 -17.09 -9.08
CA ASN A 137 1.57 -17.74 -7.82
C ASN A 137 0.91 -17.02 -6.62
N VAL A 138 -0.37 -17.34 -6.39
CA VAL A 138 -1.18 -16.78 -5.30
C VAL A 138 -0.52 -16.98 -3.93
N VAL A 139 0.15 -18.12 -3.70
CA VAL A 139 0.76 -18.44 -2.39
C VAL A 139 1.87 -17.47 -2.04
N GLN A 140 2.74 -17.15 -3.01
CA GLN A 140 3.80 -16.17 -2.81
C GLN A 140 3.25 -14.75 -2.65
N ALA A 141 2.23 -14.39 -3.45
CA ALA A 141 1.57 -13.09 -3.34
C ALA A 141 0.90 -12.88 -1.97
N LEU A 142 0.25 -13.90 -1.40
CA LEU A 142 -0.35 -13.83 -0.07
C LEU A 142 0.69 -13.59 1.03
N LYS A 143 1.88 -14.19 0.93
CA LYS A 143 2.98 -13.95 1.88
C LYS A 143 3.42 -12.49 1.83
N ILE A 144 3.65 -11.96 0.64
CA ILE A 144 4.05 -10.55 0.43
C ILE A 144 2.93 -9.60 0.86
N PHE A 145 1.67 -9.91 0.56
CA PHE A 145 0.53 -9.07 0.96
C PHE A 145 0.37 -8.97 2.48
N GLY A 146 0.82 -9.96 3.24
CA GLY A 146 0.74 -9.99 4.70
C GLY A 146 1.88 -9.27 5.43
N THR A 147 2.94 -8.83 4.76
CA THR A 147 4.08 -8.18 5.43
C THR A 147 3.80 -6.70 5.73
N PRO A 148 4.33 -6.13 6.83
CA PRO A 148 4.24 -4.68 7.10
C PRO A 148 4.86 -3.84 5.98
N ASP A 149 6.03 -4.26 5.49
CA ASP A 149 6.83 -3.62 4.43
C ASP A 149 6.11 -3.50 3.08
N PHE A 150 4.95 -4.16 2.90
CA PHE A 150 4.12 -4.00 1.70
C PHE A 150 3.74 -2.52 1.47
N ASN A 151 3.47 -1.78 2.56
CA ASN A 151 3.07 -0.38 2.48
C ASN A 151 4.20 0.48 1.88
N ASP A 152 5.43 0.29 2.35
CA ASP A 152 6.59 1.08 1.93
C ASP A 152 6.99 0.78 0.47
N VAL A 153 6.96 -0.49 0.08
CA VAL A 153 7.38 -0.93 -1.27
C VAL A 153 6.32 -0.57 -2.32
N PHE A 154 5.04 -0.82 -2.05
CA PHE A 154 3.99 -0.74 -3.06
C PHE A 154 3.06 0.47 -2.94
N LEU A 155 2.78 0.94 -1.72
CA LEU A 155 1.78 1.98 -1.47
C LEU A 155 2.41 3.37 -1.31
N LYS A 156 3.71 3.45 -0.99
CA LYS A 156 4.53 4.68 -1.01
C LYS A 156 3.89 5.84 -0.22
N GLY A 157 3.29 5.56 0.93
CA GLY A 157 2.67 6.57 1.80
C GLY A 157 1.26 7.03 1.40
N ASP A 158 0.60 6.37 0.43
CA ASP A 158 -0.81 6.64 0.12
C ASP A 158 -1.72 6.16 1.27
N LEU A 159 -2.18 7.11 2.08
CA LEU A 159 -3.02 6.87 3.26
C LEU A 159 -4.32 6.11 2.92
N SER A 160 -4.93 6.41 1.76
CA SER A 160 -6.20 5.81 1.35
C SER A 160 -5.99 4.34 0.98
N LEU A 161 -4.91 4.01 0.27
CA LEU A 161 -4.55 2.63 -0.06
C LEU A 161 -4.08 1.81 1.15
N ILE A 162 -3.31 2.44 2.05
CA ILE A 162 -2.89 1.80 3.31
C ILE A 162 -4.12 1.47 4.16
N LYS A 163 -5.03 2.43 4.32
CA LYS A 163 -6.28 2.22 5.06
C LYS A 163 -7.11 1.10 4.43
N LEU A 164 -7.27 1.12 3.11
CA LEU A 164 -7.95 0.06 2.37
C LEU A 164 -7.38 -1.32 2.67
N ARG A 165 -6.07 -1.50 2.57
CA ARG A 165 -5.40 -2.77 2.87
C ARG A 165 -5.66 -3.20 4.31
N ASN A 166 -5.50 -2.28 5.28
CA ASN A 166 -5.68 -2.59 6.70
C ASN A 166 -7.11 -3.04 7.02
N GLU A 167 -8.12 -2.35 6.47
CA GLU A 167 -9.54 -2.71 6.65
C GLU A 167 -9.86 -4.08 6.04
N LEU A 168 -9.37 -4.37 4.83
CA LEU A 168 -9.58 -5.66 4.19
C LEU A 168 -8.87 -6.80 4.96
N MET A 169 -7.66 -6.54 5.47
CA MET A 169 -6.88 -7.49 6.26
C MET A 169 -7.48 -7.78 7.65
N ALA A 170 -8.37 -6.91 8.17
CA ALA A 170 -9.12 -7.18 9.39
C ALA A 170 -10.22 -8.25 9.20
N GLY A 171 -10.53 -8.60 7.95
CA GLY A 171 -11.48 -9.66 7.63
C GLY A 171 -10.96 -11.05 7.97
N ALA A 172 -11.86 -12.01 8.09
CA ALA A 172 -11.51 -13.39 8.47
C ALA A 172 -10.64 -14.15 7.44
N ASP A 173 -10.43 -13.60 6.24
CA ASP A 173 -9.81 -14.32 5.13
C ASP A 173 -8.91 -13.42 4.24
N ILE A 174 -7.60 -13.64 4.34
CA ILE A 174 -6.57 -12.91 3.60
C ILE A 174 -6.72 -13.09 2.07
N LYS A 175 -7.24 -14.22 1.60
CA LYS A 175 -7.47 -14.42 0.15
C LYS A 175 -8.53 -13.47 -0.39
N THR A 176 -9.62 -13.28 0.35
CA THR A 176 -10.64 -12.28 0.00
C THR A 176 -10.04 -10.89 0.05
N ALA A 177 -9.28 -10.58 1.10
CA ALA A 177 -8.63 -9.28 1.24
C ALA A 177 -7.73 -8.93 0.05
N LEU A 178 -6.91 -9.88 -0.40
CA LEU A 178 -6.05 -9.71 -1.59
C LEU A 178 -6.87 -9.48 -2.86
N GLU A 179 -7.94 -10.24 -3.07
CA GLU A 179 -8.79 -10.07 -4.26
C GLU A 179 -9.50 -8.72 -4.29
N GLU A 180 -10.15 -8.34 -3.20
CA GLU A 180 -10.84 -7.07 -3.05
C GLU A 180 -9.88 -5.90 -3.17
N PHE A 181 -8.67 -6.03 -2.63
CA PHE A 181 -7.63 -5.03 -2.77
C PHE A 181 -7.27 -4.83 -4.25
N LEU A 182 -6.97 -5.92 -4.99
CA LEU A 182 -6.60 -5.85 -6.41
C LEU A 182 -7.73 -5.31 -7.31
N ILE A 183 -8.99 -5.60 -6.97
CA ILE A 183 -10.16 -5.06 -7.67
C ILE A 183 -10.28 -3.57 -7.41
N ALA A 184 -10.18 -3.15 -6.14
CA ALA A 184 -10.31 -1.76 -5.72
C ALA A 184 -9.21 -0.84 -6.27
N ILE A 185 -8.00 -1.36 -6.50
CA ILE A 185 -6.93 -0.61 -7.17
C ILE A 185 -6.93 -0.76 -8.70
N HIS A 186 -8.00 -1.34 -9.26
CA HIS A 186 -8.21 -1.58 -10.69
C HIS A 186 -7.08 -2.37 -11.39
N LYS A 187 -6.44 -3.29 -10.66
CA LYS A 187 -5.44 -4.23 -11.22
C LYS A 187 -6.02 -5.61 -11.52
N LYS A 188 -7.26 -5.87 -11.12
CA LYS A 188 -8.04 -7.07 -11.39
C LYS A 188 -9.50 -6.68 -11.64
N SER A 189 -10.19 -7.38 -12.54
CA SER A 189 -11.64 -7.23 -12.73
C SER A 189 -12.43 -8.18 -11.83
N GLU A 190 -13.69 -7.86 -11.58
CA GLU A 190 -14.59 -8.74 -10.82
C GLU A 190 -14.84 -10.06 -11.55
N VAL A 191 -15.00 -11.12 -10.76
CA VAL A 191 -15.29 -12.46 -11.28
C VAL A 191 -16.81 -12.58 -11.48
N HIS A 192 -17.22 -12.72 -12.74
CA HIS A 192 -18.59 -13.03 -13.14
C HIS A 192 -18.67 -14.43 -13.75
N LEU A 193 -19.75 -15.12 -13.43
CA LEU A 193 -20.12 -16.42 -13.96
C LEU A 193 -21.08 -16.27 -15.13
N SER A 194 -20.92 -17.16 -16.11
CA SER A 194 -21.87 -17.34 -17.20
C SER A 194 -22.18 -18.82 -17.39
N LEU A 195 -23.44 -19.12 -17.71
CA LEU A 195 -23.87 -20.45 -18.11
C LEU A 195 -23.75 -20.57 -19.63
N SER A 196 -23.41 -21.76 -20.13
CA SER A 196 -23.45 -22.03 -21.57
C SER A 196 -24.86 -21.94 -22.15
N GLN A 197 -25.89 -22.12 -21.32
CA GLN A 197 -27.30 -22.05 -21.66
C GLN A 197 -28.12 -21.77 -20.39
N ASP A 198 -29.21 -21.02 -20.54
CA ASP A 198 -30.12 -20.67 -19.43
C ASP A 198 -31.34 -21.60 -19.36
N GLU A 199 -31.59 -22.38 -20.41
CA GLU A 199 -32.69 -23.34 -20.49
C GLU A 199 -32.26 -24.64 -21.17
N ILE A 200 -32.74 -25.78 -20.63
CA ILE A 200 -32.64 -27.11 -21.23
C ILE A 200 -34.04 -27.70 -21.32
N ALA A 201 -34.49 -28.00 -22.54
CA ALA A 201 -35.76 -28.67 -22.80
C ALA A 201 -35.52 -30.12 -23.22
N ILE A 202 -36.20 -31.06 -22.57
CA ILE A 202 -35.99 -32.51 -22.75
C ILE A 202 -37.36 -33.20 -22.87
N GLN A 203 -37.45 -34.20 -23.74
CA GLN A 203 -38.60 -35.11 -23.76
C GLN A 203 -38.53 -36.10 -22.58
N TYR A 204 -39.66 -36.72 -22.22
CA TYR A 204 -39.71 -37.67 -21.09
C TYR A 204 -38.66 -38.79 -21.25
N PRO A 205 -37.74 -38.97 -20.27
CA PRO A 205 -36.62 -39.89 -20.42
C PRO A 205 -37.02 -41.35 -20.12
N ASP A 206 -36.43 -42.28 -20.88
CA ASP A 206 -36.66 -43.72 -20.72
C ASP A 206 -36.06 -44.29 -19.42
N ASP A 207 -35.00 -43.68 -18.90
CA ASP A 207 -34.34 -44.03 -17.63
C ASP A 207 -33.80 -42.75 -16.94
N ASP A 208 -33.23 -42.88 -15.75
CA ASP A 208 -32.51 -41.78 -15.09
C ASP A 208 -31.41 -41.22 -16.02
N MET A 209 -31.41 -39.90 -16.21
CA MET A 209 -30.53 -39.24 -17.19
C MET A 209 -29.49 -38.38 -16.47
N THR A 210 -28.23 -38.46 -16.90
CA THR A 210 -27.18 -37.54 -16.46
C THR A 210 -27.06 -36.40 -17.45
N MET A 211 -27.09 -35.17 -16.97
CA MET A 211 -26.96 -33.95 -17.76
C MET A 211 -25.78 -33.13 -17.26
N SER A 212 -25.26 -32.25 -18.12
CA SER A 212 -24.27 -31.26 -17.71
C SER A 212 -24.58 -29.86 -18.25
N VAL A 213 -24.08 -28.86 -17.54
CA VAL A 213 -24.05 -27.47 -18.00
C VAL A 213 -22.66 -26.91 -17.74
N THR A 214 -22.11 -26.19 -18.71
CA THR A 214 -20.80 -25.55 -18.53
C THR A 214 -20.98 -24.18 -17.87
N VAL A 215 -20.36 -24.01 -16.71
CA VAL A 215 -20.23 -22.74 -16.00
C VAL A 215 -18.86 -22.16 -16.32
N SER A 216 -18.81 -20.95 -16.88
CA SER A 216 -17.56 -20.27 -17.23
C SER A 216 -17.34 -19.05 -16.32
N LYS A 217 -16.09 -18.75 -15.98
CA LYS A 217 -15.70 -17.48 -15.33
C LYS A 217 -14.98 -16.57 -16.32
N ASN A 218 -15.24 -15.27 -16.25
CA ASN A 218 -14.66 -14.26 -17.14
C ASN A 218 -13.15 -14.02 -16.90
N VAL A 219 -12.71 -14.05 -15.63
CA VAL A 219 -11.31 -13.76 -15.23
C VAL A 219 -10.81 -14.75 -14.17
N TRP A 220 -9.51 -14.68 -13.88
CA TRP A 220 -8.90 -15.45 -12.79
C TRP A 220 -9.34 -14.90 -11.43
N GLY A 221 -9.34 -15.77 -10.42
CA GLY A 221 -9.80 -15.42 -9.08
C GLY A 221 -10.53 -16.56 -8.39
N ARG A 222 -10.88 -16.29 -7.13
CA ARG A 222 -11.63 -17.14 -6.21
C ARG A 222 -13.08 -17.24 -6.66
N VAL A 223 -13.65 -18.43 -6.50
CA VAL A 223 -15.07 -18.66 -6.72
C VAL A 223 -15.55 -19.61 -5.64
N ILE A 224 -16.58 -19.21 -4.89
CA ILE A 224 -17.33 -20.12 -4.03
C ILE A 224 -18.73 -20.19 -4.61
N LEU A 225 -19.06 -21.33 -5.21
CA LEU A 225 -20.30 -21.53 -5.95
C LEU A 225 -21.15 -22.55 -5.22
N SER A 226 -22.30 -22.13 -4.72
CA SER A 226 -23.34 -23.05 -4.22
C SER A 226 -24.33 -23.39 -5.32
N VAL A 227 -24.80 -24.64 -5.33
CA VAL A 227 -25.79 -25.12 -6.29
C VAL A 227 -26.97 -25.72 -5.54
N GLU A 228 -28.14 -25.17 -5.82
CA GLU A 228 -29.39 -25.57 -5.19
C GLU A 228 -30.45 -25.84 -6.27
N THR A 229 -31.47 -26.62 -5.93
CA THR A 229 -32.63 -26.85 -6.80
C THR A 229 -33.93 -26.63 -6.04
N ASP A 230 -34.94 -26.13 -6.75
CA ASP A 230 -36.29 -25.89 -6.22
C ASP A 230 -37.25 -27.08 -6.39
N CYS A 231 -36.76 -28.21 -6.92
CA CYS A 231 -37.61 -29.33 -7.31
C CYS A 231 -36.99 -30.69 -6.95
N ASP A 232 -37.85 -31.70 -6.80
CA ASP A 232 -37.40 -33.02 -6.34
C ASP A 232 -36.85 -33.91 -7.46
N PHE A 233 -37.17 -33.62 -8.74
CA PHE A 233 -36.79 -34.49 -9.88
C PHE A 233 -35.39 -34.22 -10.42
N ILE A 234 -34.74 -33.14 -9.97
CA ILE A 234 -33.34 -32.85 -10.24
C ILE A 234 -32.54 -33.16 -8.99
N GLU A 235 -31.46 -33.93 -9.13
CA GLU A 235 -30.51 -34.21 -8.07
C GLU A 235 -29.15 -33.62 -8.43
N THR A 236 -28.60 -32.82 -7.54
CA THR A 236 -27.30 -32.16 -7.69
C THR A 236 -26.16 -33.10 -7.29
N ASP A 237 -25.05 -33.11 -8.05
CA ASP A 237 -23.87 -33.92 -7.73
C ASP A 237 -23.12 -33.34 -6.52
N LYS A 238 -22.69 -32.07 -6.64
CA LYS A 238 -22.04 -31.31 -5.58
C LYS A 238 -22.76 -29.99 -5.34
N ASN A 239 -23.01 -29.68 -4.07
CA ASN A 239 -23.73 -28.46 -3.70
C ASN A 239 -22.80 -27.27 -3.43
N MET A 240 -21.49 -27.51 -3.25
CA MET A 240 -20.47 -26.48 -3.02
C MET A 240 -19.25 -26.78 -3.89
N LEU A 241 -18.83 -25.79 -4.67
CA LEU A 241 -17.68 -25.86 -5.58
C LEU A 241 -16.76 -24.67 -5.34
N THR A 242 -15.48 -24.87 -5.64
CA THR A 242 -14.42 -23.86 -5.47
C THR A 242 -13.68 -23.61 -6.78
N GLU A 243 -12.77 -22.64 -6.79
CA GLU A 243 -11.91 -22.34 -7.96
C GLU A 243 -11.12 -23.53 -8.49
N GLU A 244 -10.76 -24.52 -7.64
CA GLU A 244 -10.03 -25.73 -8.02
C GLU A 244 -10.84 -26.64 -8.96
N ASN A 245 -12.17 -26.48 -9.00
CA ASN A 245 -13.04 -27.25 -9.88
C ASN A 245 -13.09 -26.67 -11.31
N PHE A 246 -12.54 -25.47 -11.54
CA PHE A 246 -12.53 -24.83 -12.86
C PHE A 246 -11.22 -25.09 -13.59
N ALA A 247 -11.26 -25.87 -14.67
CA ALA A 247 -10.13 -26.08 -15.58
C ALA A 247 -10.17 -25.07 -16.73
N GLY A 248 -9.11 -24.26 -16.89
CA GLY A 248 -9.07 -23.23 -17.94
C GLY A 248 -10.20 -22.19 -17.83
N GLY A 249 -10.71 -21.93 -16.62
CA GLY A 249 -11.83 -21.02 -16.38
C GLY A 249 -13.22 -21.60 -16.66
N LYS A 250 -13.34 -22.91 -16.91
CA LYS A 250 -14.61 -23.60 -17.16
C LYS A 250 -14.81 -24.77 -16.19
N LEU A 251 -16.04 -24.91 -15.72
CA LEU A 251 -16.52 -26.02 -14.90
C LEU A 251 -17.66 -26.70 -15.66
N ASP A 252 -17.52 -28.00 -15.93
CA ASP A 252 -18.61 -28.78 -16.49
C ASP A 252 -19.40 -29.42 -15.33
N TYR A 253 -20.52 -28.78 -14.95
CA TYR A 253 -21.31 -29.18 -13.78
C TYR A 253 -22.31 -30.26 -14.15
N ARG A 254 -22.22 -31.41 -13.48
CA ARG A 254 -23.09 -32.57 -13.70
C ARG A 254 -24.26 -32.59 -12.72
N PHE A 255 -25.46 -32.91 -13.22
CA PHE A 255 -26.67 -33.11 -12.42
C PHE A 255 -27.49 -34.28 -13.00
N PHE A 256 -28.37 -34.85 -12.17
CA PHE A 256 -29.11 -36.05 -12.50
C PHE A 256 -30.62 -35.78 -12.53
N ILE A 257 -31.29 -36.31 -13.54
CA ILE A 257 -32.74 -36.26 -13.68
C ILE A 257 -33.30 -37.61 -13.24
N ARG A 258 -34.11 -37.61 -12.19
CA ARG A 258 -34.72 -38.81 -11.61
C ARG A 258 -36.10 -39.08 -12.19
N LYS A 259 -36.21 -40.09 -13.07
CA LYS A 259 -37.45 -40.47 -13.76
C LYS A 259 -38.62 -40.67 -12.78
N ASN A 260 -38.32 -41.29 -11.66
CA ASN A 260 -39.27 -41.72 -10.60
C ASN A 260 -40.01 -40.53 -9.97
N LYS A 261 -39.41 -39.34 -10.05
CA LYS A 261 -39.90 -38.12 -9.41
C LYS A 261 -40.52 -37.11 -10.41
N ILE A 262 -40.51 -37.43 -11.70
CA ILE A 262 -41.17 -36.65 -12.75
C ILE A 262 -42.65 -36.98 -12.76
N HIS A 263 -43.51 -35.98 -12.51
CA HIS A 263 -44.96 -36.18 -12.55
C HIS A 263 -45.51 -36.09 -13.98
N ALA A 264 -46.76 -36.50 -14.18
CA ALA A 264 -47.42 -36.38 -15.48
C ALA A 264 -47.70 -34.90 -15.83
N GLY A 265 -47.55 -34.51 -17.10
CA GLY A 265 -47.65 -33.13 -17.58
C GLY A 265 -46.29 -32.40 -17.66
N LYS A 266 -46.32 -31.07 -17.59
CA LYS A 266 -45.11 -30.23 -17.66
C LYS A 266 -44.41 -30.15 -16.31
N ASN A 267 -43.13 -30.53 -16.27
CA ASN A 267 -42.27 -30.40 -15.12
C ASN A 267 -41.26 -29.28 -15.43
N ILE A 268 -41.18 -28.28 -14.55
CA ILE A 268 -40.23 -27.17 -14.65
C ILE A 268 -39.47 -27.15 -13.34
N GLY A 269 -38.15 -27.33 -13.44
CA GLY A 269 -37.24 -27.26 -12.31
C GLY A 269 -36.17 -26.22 -12.57
N ARG A 270 -35.69 -25.57 -11.51
CA ARG A 270 -34.61 -24.60 -11.58
C ARG A 270 -33.41 -25.14 -10.84
N LEU A 271 -32.25 -25.00 -11.46
CA LEU A 271 -30.97 -25.16 -10.82
C LEU A 271 -30.37 -23.76 -10.62
N VAL A 272 -30.13 -23.38 -9.37
CA VAL A 272 -29.66 -22.04 -9.01
C VAL A 272 -28.20 -22.13 -8.60
N PHE A 273 -27.35 -21.52 -9.41
CA PHE A 273 -25.93 -21.32 -9.19
C PHE A 273 -25.73 -19.99 -8.46
N SER A 274 -25.41 -20.03 -7.17
CA SER A 274 -25.26 -18.82 -6.35
C SER A 274 -23.81 -18.62 -5.91
N THR A 275 -23.30 -17.40 -6.10
CA THR A 275 -22.12 -16.89 -5.39
C THR A 275 -22.60 -15.93 -4.30
N PRO A 276 -21.70 -15.42 -3.43
CA PRO A 276 -22.07 -14.35 -2.49
C PRO A 276 -22.64 -13.09 -3.14
N PHE A 277 -22.34 -12.85 -4.42
CA PHE A 277 -22.62 -11.59 -5.12
C PHE A 277 -23.65 -11.71 -6.25
N GLU A 278 -23.74 -12.86 -6.90
CA GLU A 278 -24.66 -13.07 -8.04
C GLU A 278 -25.33 -14.45 -8.02
N LYS A 279 -26.46 -14.55 -8.73
CA LYS A 279 -27.19 -15.81 -8.93
C LYS A 279 -27.45 -16.02 -10.42
N LYS A 280 -27.24 -17.24 -10.91
CA LYS A 280 -27.57 -17.68 -12.26
C LYS A 280 -28.54 -18.86 -12.19
N GLU A 281 -29.61 -18.81 -12.96
CA GLU A 281 -30.64 -19.85 -12.97
C GLU A 281 -30.58 -20.62 -14.28
N LEU A 282 -30.51 -21.95 -14.19
CA LEU A 282 -30.74 -22.88 -15.29
C LEU A 282 -32.14 -23.46 -15.17
N ILE A 283 -32.98 -23.25 -16.18
CA ILE A 283 -34.33 -23.80 -16.24
C ILE A 283 -34.30 -25.14 -16.97
N VAL A 284 -34.75 -26.21 -16.32
CA VAL A 284 -34.92 -27.54 -16.93
C VAL A 284 -36.40 -27.80 -17.14
N ARG A 285 -36.81 -28.01 -18.40
CA ARG A 285 -38.19 -28.32 -18.78
C ARG A 285 -38.29 -29.75 -19.29
N ILE A 286 -39.18 -30.53 -18.68
CA ILE A 286 -39.51 -31.89 -19.12
C ILE A 286 -41.01 -31.98 -19.40
N ASP A 287 -41.36 -32.29 -20.64
CA ASP A 287 -42.75 -32.54 -21.03
C ASP A 287 -43.04 -34.04 -20.95
N ASN A 288 -43.78 -34.45 -19.91
CA ASN A 288 -44.25 -35.81 -19.69
C ASN A 288 -45.73 -35.92 -20.09
N SER A 289 -46.00 -35.63 -21.37
CA SER A 289 -47.32 -35.74 -22.01
C SER A 289 -47.51 -37.02 -22.81
N SER A 290 -46.59 -37.99 -22.73
CA SER A 290 -46.84 -39.36 -23.19
C SER A 290 -47.89 -40.02 -22.28
N GLU A 291 -49.05 -40.30 -22.88
CA GLU A 291 -50.24 -40.87 -22.27
C GLU A 291 -49.94 -42.16 -21.50
N SER A 292 -50.35 -42.18 -20.22
CA SER A 292 -50.49 -43.42 -19.44
C SER A 292 -51.97 -43.59 -19.07
N GLU A 293 -52.65 -44.48 -19.79
CA GLU A 293 -54.08 -44.78 -19.63
C GLU A 293 -54.47 -45.09 -18.17
N GLY A 294 -53.56 -45.68 -17.38
CA GLY A 294 -53.81 -45.98 -15.96
C GLY A 294 -53.93 -44.76 -15.02
N LYS A 295 -53.25 -43.64 -15.32
CA LYS A 295 -53.41 -42.38 -14.54
C LYS A 295 -54.64 -41.59 -14.98
N LEU A 296 -55.09 -41.75 -16.23
CA LEU A 296 -56.35 -41.21 -16.72
C LEU A 296 -57.51 -41.86 -15.97
N ILE A 297 -57.55 -43.19 -15.85
CA ILE A 297 -58.63 -43.91 -15.13
C ILE A 297 -58.73 -43.46 -13.66
N GLY A 298 -57.62 -43.41 -12.92
CA GLY A 298 -57.62 -42.91 -11.54
C GLY A 298 -57.92 -41.40 -11.40
N ARG A 299 -57.65 -40.58 -12.43
CA ARG A 299 -58.11 -39.18 -12.51
C ARG A 299 -59.59 -39.11 -12.85
N PHE A 300 -60.10 -39.95 -13.74
CA PHE A 300 -61.50 -40.05 -14.13
C PHE A 300 -62.34 -40.50 -12.95
N GLU A 301 -61.93 -41.52 -12.20
CA GLU A 301 -62.63 -41.95 -10.98
C GLU A 301 -62.67 -40.83 -9.93
N LYS A 302 -61.54 -40.18 -9.65
CA LYS A 302 -61.49 -39.03 -8.74
C LYS A 302 -62.30 -37.84 -9.25
N HIS A 303 -62.33 -37.61 -10.57
CA HIS A 303 -63.12 -36.56 -11.21
C HIS A 303 -64.62 -36.86 -11.12
N SER A 304 -65.04 -38.10 -11.37
CA SER A 304 -66.42 -38.56 -11.27
C SER A 304 -66.90 -38.56 -9.81
N ILE A 305 -66.10 -39.02 -8.85
CA ILE A 305 -66.42 -38.94 -7.40
C ILE A 305 -66.52 -37.47 -6.95
N ALA A 306 -65.58 -36.62 -7.35
CA ALA A 306 -65.66 -35.18 -7.06
C ALA A 306 -66.85 -34.51 -7.75
N GLY A 307 -67.18 -34.96 -8.97
CA GLY A 307 -68.36 -34.55 -9.74
C GLY A 307 -69.66 -34.92 -9.03
N LEU A 308 -69.75 -36.14 -8.49
CA LEU A 308 -70.89 -36.61 -7.69
C LEU A 308 -71.06 -35.79 -6.42
N MET A 309 -69.96 -35.55 -5.69
CA MET A 309 -70.00 -34.68 -4.51
C MET A 309 -70.43 -33.25 -4.87
N ARG A 310 -69.92 -32.66 -5.96
CA ARG A 310 -70.32 -31.32 -6.41
C ARG A 310 -71.78 -31.26 -6.84
N ALA A 311 -72.24 -32.22 -7.65
CA ALA A 311 -73.62 -32.29 -8.10
C ALA A 311 -74.59 -32.39 -6.92
N TYR A 312 -74.25 -33.22 -5.91
CA TYR A 312 -75.03 -33.30 -4.67
C TYR A 312 -75.03 -31.98 -3.88
N MET A 313 -73.88 -31.32 -3.74
CA MET A 313 -73.79 -30.02 -3.06
C MET A 313 -74.57 -28.93 -3.79
N ASP A 314 -74.47 -28.85 -5.12
CA ASP A 314 -75.20 -27.87 -5.94
C ASP A 314 -76.72 -28.07 -5.85
N PHE A 315 -77.17 -29.33 -5.81
CA PHE A 315 -78.58 -29.66 -5.58
C PHE A 315 -79.05 -29.18 -4.21
N ARG A 316 -78.28 -29.46 -3.16
CA ARG A 316 -78.60 -29.07 -1.78
C ARG A 316 -78.55 -27.57 -1.56
N LEU A 317 -77.75 -26.85 -2.34
CA LEU A 317 -77.67 -25.40 -2.37
C LEU A 317 -78.69 -24.75 -3.30
N HIS A 318 -79.62 -25.51 -3.88
CA HIS A 318 -80.61 -25.04 -4.85
C HIS A 318 -80.03 -24.36 -6.11
N ARG A 319 -78.77 -24.64 -6.44
CA ARG A 319 -78.12 -24.14 -7.67
C ARG A 319 -78.57 -24.92 -8.91
N ILE A 320 -78.94 -26.19 -8.74
CA ILE A 320 -79.50 -27.06 -9.78
C ILE A 320 -80.79 -27.73 -9.30
N GLY A 321 -81.68 -28.05 -10.24
CA GLY A 321 -82.91 -28.79 -9.92
C GLY A 321 -82.66 -30.28 -9.69
N ALA A 322 -83.67 -30.98 -9.13
CA ALA A 322 -83.59 -32.42 -8.89
C ALA A 322 -83.33 -33.23 -10.18
N ALA A 323 -83.92 -32.81 -11.31
CA ALA A 323 -83.73 -33.47 -12.61
C ALA A 323 -82.27 -33.37 -13.10
N ASP A 324 -81.67 -32.17 -13.00
CA ASP A 324 -80.28 -31.95 -13.41
C ASP A 324 -79.29 -32.68 -12.50
N TRP A 325 -79.57 -32.72 -11.20
CA TRP A 325 -78.77 -33.49 -10.25
C TRP A 325 -78.81 -34.99 -10.56
N ILE A 326 -80.01 -35.53 -10.81
CA ILE A 326 -80.19 -36.94 -11.19
C ILE A 326 -79.44 -37.23 -12.48
N SER A 327 -79.55 -36.38 -13.51
CA SER A 327 -78.85 -36.57 -14.78
C SER A 327 -77.33 -36.58 -14.58
N ARG A 328 -76.77 -35.51 -14.01
CA ARG A 328 -75.31 -35.38 -13.81
C ARG A 328 -74.74 -36.49 -12.93
N SER A 329 -75.50 -36.93 -11.93
CA SER A 329 -75.07 -38.00 -11.03
C SER A 329 -75.20 -39.37 -11.69
N LYS A 330 -76.25 -39.63 -12.49
CA LYS A 330 -76.37 -40.87 -13.26
C LYS A 330 -75.25 -41.00 -14.30
N ASP A 331 -74.92 -39.91 -14.98
CA ASP A 331 -73.81 -39.89 -15.94
C ASP A 331 -72.49 -40.19 -15.23
N ALA A 332 -72.20 -39.52 -14.11
CA ALA A 332 -70.97 -39.73 -13.35
C ALA A 332 -70.88 -41.12 -12.70
N VAL A 333 -71.97 -41.70 -12.18
CA VAL A 333 -72.00 -43.09 -11.67
C VAL A 333 -71.92 -44.10 -12.82
N GLY A 334 -72.56 -43.82 -13.95
CA GLY A 334 -72.49 -44.66 -15.15
C GLY A 334 -71.07 -44.78 -15.68
N GLU A 335 -70.32 -43.67 -15.71
CA GLU A 335 -68.88 -43.69 -16.05
C GLU A 335 -68.03 -44.45 -15.03
N LEU A 336 -68.39 -44.45 -13.74
CA LEU A 336 -67.69 -45.25 -12.73
C LEU A 336 -67.99 -46.75 -12.88
N LEU A 337 -69.25 -47.12 -13.15
CA LEU A 337 -69.68 -48.50 -13.37
C LEU A 337 -69.09 -49.12 -14.66
N LYS A 338 -68.77 -48.32 -15.68
CA LYS A 338 -68.07 -48.81 -16.88
C LYS A 338 -66.67 -49.36 -16.57
N ASN A 339 -66.04 -48.89 -15.50
CA ASN A 339 -64.69 -49.32 -15.11
C ASN A 339 -64.72 -50.49 -14.12
N ASP A 340 -65.75 -50.57 -13.27
CA ASP A 340 -65.97 -51.62 -12.27
C ASP A 340 -67.49 -51.88 -12.15
N GLU A 341 -68.00 -52.81 -12.96
CA GLU A 341 -69.45 -53.08 -13.11
C GLU A 341 -70.08 -53.62 -11.82
N ASP A 342 -69.30 -54.31 -10.98
CA ASP A 342 -69.74 -54.95 -9.75
C ASP A 342 -69.50 -54.08 -8.50
N ASN A 343 -69.11 -52.81 -8.66
CA ASN A 343 -68.80 -51.95 -7.53
C ASN A 343 -70.03 -51.72 -6.62
N PRO A 344 -70.05 -52.25 -5.39
CA PRO A 344 -71.28 -52.26 -4.58
C PRO A 344 -71.70 -50.85 -4.14
N TYR A 345 -70.77 -49.90 -4.01
CA TYR A 345 -71.08 -48.50 -3.70
C TYR A 345 -71.75 -47.77 -4.88
N CYS A 346 -71.28 -48.02 -6.10
CA CYS A 346 -71.85 -47.42 -7.30
C CYS A 346 -73.24 -47.98 -7.60
N CYS A 347 -73.45 -49.29 -7.39
CA CYS A 347 -74.78 -49.91 -7.49
C CYS A 347 -75.77 -49.33 -6.47
N LEU A 348 -75.36 -49.15 -5.20
CA LEU A 348 -76.21 -48.53 -4.18
C LEU A 348 -76.55 -47.07 -4.50
N LEU A 349 -75.58 -46.29 -4.99
CA LEU A 349 -75.80 -44.90 -5.38
C LEU A 349 -76.69 -44.79 -6.63
N MET A 350 -76.51 -45.67 -7.62
CA MET A 350 -77.38 -45.75 -8.80
C MET A 350 -78.81 -46.12 -8.41
N SER A 351 -78.97 -47.09 -7.51
CA SER A 351 -80.27 -47.45 -6.92
C SER A 351 -80.91 -46.25 -6.21
N GLN A 352 -80.17 -45.52 -5.38
CA GLN A 352 -80.66 -44.30 -4.73
C GLN A 352 -81.16 -43.26 -5.75
N LEU A 353 -80.39 -42.99 -6.81
CA LEU A 353 -80.77 -42.03 -7.87
C LEU A 353 -82.02 -42.47 -8.63
N LEU A 354 -82.15 -43.78 -8.93
CA LEU A 354 -83.31 -44.35 -9.62
C LEU A 354 -84.57 -44.36 -8.75
N ILE A 355 -84.45 -44.57 -7.44
CA ILE A 355 -85.55 -44.42 -6.48
C ILE A 355 -86.05 -42.97 -6.47
N THR A 356 -85.14 -41.99 -6.44
CA THR A 356 -85.50 -40.57 -6.49
C THR A 356 -86.16 -40.20 -7.83
N ASP A 357 -85.74 -40.81 -8.94
CA ASP A 357 -86.33 -40.68 -10.28
C ASP A 357 -87.63 -41.49 -10.49
N LYS A 358 -88.14 -42.15 -9.43
CA LYS A 358 -89.35 -43.00 -9.43
C LYS A 358 -89.28 -44.25 -10.33
N LYS A 359 -88.09 -44.69 -10.74
CA LYS A 359 -87.85 -45.90 -11.54
C LYS A 359 -87.58 -47.12 -10.65
N MET A 360 -88.62 -47.58 -9.96
CA MET A 360 -88.49 -48.59 -8.90
C MET A 360 -87.98 -49.96 -9.38
N ASN A 361 -88.36 -50.40 -10.58
CA ASN A 361 -87.95 -51.73 -11.06
C ASN A 361 -86.44 -51.78 -11.38
N GLU A 362 -85.91 -50.74 -12.01
CA GLU A 362 -84.47 -50.61 -12.29
C GLU A 362 -83.66 -50.42 -11.01
N ALA A 363 -84.18 -49.67 -10.05
CA ALA A 363 -83.54 -49.50 -8.74
C ALA A 363 -83.37 -50.83 -7.99
N LYS A 364 -84.37 -51.71 -8.07
CA LYS A 364 -84.33 -53.02 -7.41
C LYS A 364 -83.19 -53.88 -7.92
N TYR A 365 -82.92 -53.87 -9.23
CA TYR A 365 -81.81 -54.60 -9.84
C TYR A 365 -80.47 -54.22 -9.19
N TYR A 366 -80.13 -52.93 -9.19
CA TYR A 366 -78.87 -52.47 -8.60
C TYR A 366 -78.81 -52.64 -7.07
N LEU A 367 -79.95 -52.56 -6.37
CA LEU A 367 -80.03 -52.84 -4.95
C LEU A 367 -79.74 -54.31 -4.64
N ASP A 368 -80.27 -55.24 -5.45
CA ASP A 368 -80.02 -56.68 -5.31
C ASP A 368 -78.57 -57.04 -5.67
N CYS A 369 -77.96 -56.39 -6.68
CA CYS A 369 -76.54 -56.59 -7.02
C CYS A 369 -75.59 -56.28 -5.84
N ALA A 370 -75.88 -55.22 -5.07
CA ALA A 370 -75.05 -54.85 -3.91
C ALA A 370 -75.40 -55.61 -2.62
N ARG A 371 -76.53 -56.33 -2.58
CA ARG A 371 -77.08 -56.95 -1.36
C ARG A 371 -76.15 -58.02 -0.79
N ASP A 372 -75.73 -58.95 -1.65
CA ASP A 372 -75.05 -60.17 -1.18
C ASP A 372 -73.67 -59.81 -0.59
N GLU A 373 -72.93 -58.88 -1.19
CA GLU A 373 -71.66 -58.38 -0.66
C GLU A 373 -71.85 -57.51 0.60
N ALA A 374 -72.85 -56.62 0.62
CA ALA A 374 -73.13 -55.77 1.80
C ALA A 374 -73.55 -56.58 3.04
N VAL A 375 -74.31 -57.67 2.85
CA VAL A 375 -74.77 -58.55 3.95
C VAL A 375 -73.66 -59.50 4.38
N ALA A 376 -72.88 -60.07 3.44
CA ALA A 376 -71.78 -60.98 3.75
C ALA A 376 -70.66 -60.28 4.53
N GLU A 377 -70.34 -59.03 4.18
CA GLU A 377 -69.30 -58.24 4.86
C GLU A 377 -69.84 -57.29 5.94
N ARG A 378 -71.01 -57.58 6.54
CA ARG A 378 -71.66 -56.69 7.52
C ARG A 378 -70.79 -56.30 8.72
N GLU A 379 -69.85 -57.15 9.13
CA GLU A 379 -68.92 -56.91 10.24
C GLU A 379 -67.64 -56.19 9.79
N ASN A 380 -67.15 -56.45 8.57
CA ASN A 380 -65.89 -55.92 8.03
C ASN A 380 -66.05 -54.60 7.25
N ARG A 381 -67.15 -54.43 6.51
CA ARG A 381 -67.49 -53.22 5.74
C ARG A 381 -68.79 -52.61 6.23
N GLN A 382 -68.82 -52.26 7.51
CA GLN A 382 -69.99 -51.71 8.19
C GLN A 382 -70.59 -50.46 7.50
N MET A 383 -69.77 -49.60 6.86
CA MET A 383 -70.28 -48.45 6.09
C MET A 383 -71.11 -48.90 4.87
N LEU A 384 -70.63 -49.92 4.13
CA LEU A 384 -71.35 -50.49 2.97
C LEU A 384 -72.71 -51.06 3.40
N TYR A 385 -72.72 -51.80 4.51
CA TYR A 385 -73.92 -52.36 5.09
C TYR A 385 -74.92 -51.28 5.54
N CYS A 386 -74.45 -50.24 6.25
CA CYS A 386 -75.28 -49.10 6.63
C CYS A 386 -75.85 -48.36 5.41
N TYR A 387 -75.10 -48.23 4.32
CA TYR A 387 -75.58 -47.59 3.10
C TYR A 387 -76.60 -48.45 2.36
N TYR A 388 -76.41 -49.77 2.29
CA TYR A 388 -77.41 -50.71 1.77
C TYR A 388 -78.72 -50.62 2.57
N LEU A 389 -78.63 -50.65 3.90
CA LEU A 389 -79.76 -50.49 4.80
C LEU A 389 -80.52 -49.19 4.51
N TYR A 390 -79.81 -48.06 4.38
CA TYR A 390 -80.40 -46.78 3.99
C TYR A 390 -81.14 -46.85 2.65
N VAL A 391 -80.51 -47.33 1.58
CA VAL A 391 -81.15 -47.39 0.25
C VAL A 391 -82.33 -48.39 0.25
N SER A 392 -82.23 -49.50 0.99
CA SER A 392 -83.33 -50.46 1.16
C SER A 392 -84.54 -49.85 1.87
N THR A 393 -84.32 -48.98 2.88
CA THR A 393 -85.42 -48.26 3.54
C THR A 393 -86.09 -47.26 2.61
N LEU A 394 -85.32 -46.57 1.76
CA LEU A 394 -85.87 -45.67 0.74
C LEU A 394 -86.72 -46.41 -0.30
N TYR A 395 -86.36 -47.66 -0.62
CA TYR A 395 -87.09 -48.52 -1.55
C TYR A 395 -88.38 -49.09 -0.94
N ASN A 396 -88.30 -49.71 0.24
CA ASN A 396 -89.42 -50.41 0.88
C ASN A 396 -90.52 -49.48 1.39
N ARG A 397 -90.18 -48.23 1.76
CA ARG A 397 -91.10 -47.21 2.30
C ARG A 397 -91.96 -47.69 3.50
N ASP A 398 -91.49 -48.71 4.22
CA ASP A 398 -92.14 -49.20 5.43
C ASP A 398 -91.61 -48.46 6.68
N ARG A 399 -92.53 -47.96 7.49
CA ARG A 399 -92.24 -47.16 8.69
C ARG A 399 -91.69 -48.01 9.83
N THR A 400 -92.13 -49.25 9.97
CA THR A 400 -91.60 -50.20 10.97
C THR A 400 -90.18 -50.61 10.63
N TYR A 401 -89.94 -51.03 9.38
CA TYR A 401 -88.61 -51.32 8.87
C TYR A 401 -87.64 -50.13 8.97
N ALA A 402 -88.11 -48.91 8.71
CA ALA A 402 -87.29 -47.70 8.83
C ALA A 402 -86.83 -47.42 10.28
N LEU A 403 -87.69 -47.66 11.28
CA LEU A 403 -87.35 -47.47 12.70
C LEU A 403 -86.33 -48.52 13.18
N GLU A 404 -86.53 -49.79 12.83
CA GLU A 404 -85.59 -50.87 13.16
C GLU A 404 -84.23 -50.65 12.48
N THR A 405 -84.26 -50.22 11.22
CA THR A 405 -83.04 -49.88 10.46
C THR A 405 -82.32 -48.68 11.08
N ALA A 406 -83.03 -47.61 11.46
CA ALA A 406 -82.44 -46.46 12.11
C ALA A 406 -81.79 -46.83 13.46
N GLN A 407 -82.42 -47.70 14.26
CA GLN A 407 -81.83 -48.21 15.50
C GLN A 407 -80.58 -49.04 15.23
N THR A 408 -80.61 -49.91 14.22
CA THR A 408 -79.47 -50.74 13.82
C THR A 408 -78.27 -49.89 13.38
N VAL A 409 -78.51 -48.87 12.55
CA VAL A 409 -77.44 -47.94 12.10
C VAL A 409 -76.92 -47.12 13.28
N ARG A 410 -77.78 -46.75 14.24
CA ARG A 410 -77.40 -46.00 15.46
C ARG A 410 -76.48 -46.84 16.35
N ASP A 411 -76.85 -48.10 16.59
CA ASP A 411 -76.05 -49.05 17.36
C ASP A 411 -74.68 -49.29 16.71
N ILE A 412 -74.60 -49.38 15.38
CA ILE A 412 -73.33 -49.52 14.63
C ILE A 412 -72.45 -48.27 14.82
N TYR A 413 -73.05 -47.08 14.75
CA TYR A 413 -72.33 -45.82 14.93
C TYR A 413 -71.79 -45.63 16.36
N GLU A 414 -72.55 -46.04 17.38
CA GLU A 414 -72.18 -45.87 18.79
C GLU A 414 -71.23 -46.96 19.32
N ARG A 415 -71.23 -48.17 18.74
CA ARG A 415 -70.44 -49.31 19.25
C ARG A 415 -68.99 -49.37 18.77
N ASP A 416 -68.66 -48.85 17.58
CA ASP A 416 -67.24 -48.71 17.14
C ASP A 416 -67.05 -47.97 15.80
N ASN A 417 -68.10 -47.75 15.00
CA ASN A 417 -67.97 -47.15 13.68
C ASN A 417 -68.22 -45.65 13.69
N ASN A 418 -67.22 -44.91 14.14
CA ASN A 418 -67.23 -43.45 14.16
C ASN A 418 -67.09 -42.83 12.74
N ASP A 419 -67.52 -43.49 11.67
CA ASP A 419 -67.44 -43.00 10.30
C ASP A 419 -68.48 -41.90 10.03
N TRP A 420 -68.02 -40.78 9.48
CA TRP A 420 -68.83 -39.62 9.16
C TRP A 420 -69.94 -39.91 8.14
N ARG A 421 -69.77 -40.92 7.28
CA ARG A 421 -70.75 -41.34 6.28
C ARG A 421 -71.93 -42.06 6.93
N VAL A 422 -71.67 -42.82 8.00
CA VAL A 422 -72.71 -43.43 8.84
C VAL A 422 -73.47 -42.35 9.62
N LEU A 423 -72.77 -41.35 10.16
CA LEU A 423 -73.43 -40.17 10.74
C LEU A 423 -74.32 -39.46 9.71
N TRP A 424 -73.83 -39.24 8.49
CA TRP A 424 -74.62 -38.60 7.42
C TRP A 424 -75.92 -39.37 7.15
N ILE A 425 -75.86 -40.70 7.09
CA ILE A 425 -77.04 -41.56 6.94
C ILE A 425 -78.01 -41.37 8.13
N LEU A 426 -77.50 -41.37 9.37
CA LEU A 426 -78.29 -41.17 10.58
C LEU A 426 -79.01 -39.81 10.62
N LEU A 427 -78.38 -38.75 10.12
CA LEU A 427 -78.99 -37.42 10.07
C LEU A 427 -80.32 -37.37 9.28
N TYR A 428 -80.55 -38.34 8.38
CA TYR A 428 -81.79 -38.46 7.58
C TYR A 428 -82.69 -39.63 7.97
N LEU A 429 -82.15 -40.74 8.49
CA LEU A 429 -82.93 -41.93 8.89
C LEU A 429 -83.60 -41.76 10.26
N ASP A 430 -82.95 -41.06 11.18
CA ASP A 430 -83.39 -40.92 12.56
C ASP A 430 -84.34 -39.73 12.72
N VAL A 431 -85.63 -40.01 12.89
CA VAL A 431 -86.70 -39.00 12.99
C VAL A 431 -86.52 -38.10 14.23
N GLU A 432 -85.94 -38.60 15.32
CA GLU A 432 -85.73 -37.81 16.54
C GLU A 432 -84.52 -36.87 16.39
N MET A 433 -83.43 -37.39 15.84
CA MET A 433 -82.25 -36.60 15.51
C MET A 433 -82.54 -35.55 14.42
N SER A 434 -83.45 -35.86 13.48
CA SER A 434 -83.84 -34.97 12.39
C SER A 434 -84.42 -33.64 12.88
N LYS A 435 -85.13 -33.65 14.02
CA LYS A 435 -85.83 -32.50 14.59
C LYS A 435 -84.96 -31.62 15.48
N ASN A 436 -83.91 -32.18 16.09
CA ASN A 436 -83.05 -31.45 17.02
C ASN A 436 -81.77 -30.92 16.35
N LYS A 437 -81.84 -29.69 15.84
CA LYS A 437 -80.72 -29.02 15.14
C LYS A 437 -79.47 -28.85 16.01
N SER A 438 -79.63 -28.61 17.31
CA SER A 438 -78.50 -28.48 18.25
C SER A 438 -77.72 -29.79 18.41
N LEU A 439 -78.44 -30.92 18.48
CA LEU A 439 -77.85 -32.26 18.56
C LEU A 439 -77.13 -32.62 17.26
N LYS A 440 -77.70 -32.28 16.09
CA LYS A 440 -77.05 -32.47 14.79
C LYS A 440 -75.71 -31.74 14.72
N LEU A 441 -75.70 -30.45 15.09
CA LEU A 441 -74.49 -29.63 15.06
C LEU A 441 -73.42 -30.16 16.02
N LEU A 442 -73.82 -30.63 17.21
CA LEU A 442 -72.91 -31.25 18.18
C LEU A 442 -72.24 -32.51 17.62
N ARG A 443 -73.02 -33.41 17.01
CA ARG A 443 -72.48 -34.66 16.44
C ARG A 443 -71.56 -34.42 15.24
N ILE A 444 -71.86 -33.42 14.42
CA ILE A 444 -70.95 -32.99 13.34
C ILE A 444 -69.64 -32.43 13.93
N LYS A 445 -69.72 -31.65 15.01
CA LYS A 445 -68.55 -31.11 15.72
C LYS A 445 -67.68 -32.21 16.35
N GLU A 446 -68.29 -33.26 16.93
CA GLU A 446 -67.57 -34.44 17.42
C GLU A 446 -66.78 -35.13 16.30
N GLN A 447 -67.39 -35.28 15.12
CA GLN A 447 -66.70 -35.84 13.94
C GLN A 447 -65.54 -34.97 13.47
N PHE A 448 -65.71 -33.65 13.46
CA PHE A 448 -64.64 -32.72 13.14
C PHE A 448 -63.44 -32.87 14.09
N ASN A 449 -63.70 -33.00 15.39
CA ASN A 449 -62.64 -33.20 16.40
C ASN A 449 -61.90 -34.55 16.22
N ARG A 450 -62.51 -35.52 15.53
CA ARG A 450 -61.92 -36.81 15.16
C ARG A 450 -61.18 -36.81 13.81
N GLY A 451 -61.03 -35.65 13.17
CA GLY A 451 -60.27 -35.49 11.92
C GLY A 451 -61.10 -35.46 10.65
N MET A 452 -62.43 -35.52 10.73
CA MET A 452 -63.31 -35.40 9.56
C MET A 452 -63.23 -33.99 8.94
N ARG A 453 -63.10 -33.91 7.61
CA ARG A 453 -63.06 -32.65 6.84
C ARG A 453 -63.97 -32.69 5.59
N SER A 454 -65.01 -33.52 5.60
CA SER A 454 -65.94 -33.70 4.48
C SER A 454 -66.75 -32.43 4.18
N PRO A 455 -66.76 -31.94 2.92
CA PRO A 455 -67.57 -30.78 2.50
C PRO A 455 -69.06 -30.93 2.80
N VAL A 456 -69.59 -32.15 2.75
CA VAL A 456 -71.02 -32.43 2.98
C VAL A 456 -71.44 -32.12 4.41
N LEU A 457 -70.61 -32.46 5.40
CA LEU A 457 -70.93 -32.16 6.80
C LEU A 457 -70.69 -30.69 7.15
N PHE A 458 -69.74 -30.02 6.50
CA PHE A 458 -69.60 -28.57 6.61
C PHE A 458 -70.80 -27.83 6.00
N LEU A 459 -71.33 -28.33 4.88
CA LEU A 459 -72.56 -27.82 4.29
C LEU A 459 -73.73 -27.95 5.27
N GLU A 460 -73.96 -29.13 5.85
CA GLU A 460 -75.02 -29.34 6.86
C GLU A 460 -74.86 -28.42 8.07
N ALA A 461 -73.64 -28.31 8.61
CA ALA A 461 -73.36 -27.43 9.74
C ALA A 461 -73.63 -25.96 9.40
N CYS A 462 -73.25 -25.51 8.19
CA CYS A 462 -73.46 -24.14 7.74
C CYS A 462 -74.95 -23.83 7.56
N LEU A 463 -75.73 -24.76 6.98
CA LEU A 463 -77.18 -24.60 6.82
C LEU A 463 -77.89 -24.52 8.17
N ILE A 464 -77.52 -25.37 9.14
CA ILE A 464 -78.06 -25.30 10.51
C ILE A 464 -77.78 -23.94 11.15
N LEU A 465 -76.56 -23.42 10.97
CA LEU A 465 -76.16 -22.12 11.51
C LEU A 465 -76.88 -20.95 10.82
N ASN A 466 -77.15 -21.03 9.51
CA ASN A 466 -77.95 -20.01 8.81
C ASN A 466 -79.40 -19.99 9.32
N GLU A 467 -80.01 -21.16 9.48
CA GLU A 467 -81.39 -21.26 9.97
C GLU A 467 -81.53 -20.81 11.44
N GLN A 468 -80.52 -21.06 12.27
CA GLN A 468 -80.49 -20.68 13.68
C GLN A 468 -79.15 -20.06 14.09
N PRO A 469 -78.91 -18.76 13.76
CA PRO A 469 -77.62 -18.09 14.02
C PRO A 469 -77.20 -18.08 15.49
N LEU A 470 -78.15 -18.08 16.43
CA LEU A 470 -77.89 -18.08 17.89
C LEU A 470 -77.21 -19.37 18.40
N LEU A 471 -77.16 -20.44 17.58
CA LEU A 471 -76.36 -21.62 17.90
C LEU A 471 -74.85 -21.34 17.80
N LEU A 472 -74.45 -20.31 17.04
CA LEU A 472 -73.08 -19.81 17.02
C LEU A 472 -72.83 -19.00 18.31
N ARG A 473 -72.20 -19.65 19.29
CA ARG A 473 -71.87 -19.04 20.60
C ARG A 473 -70.40 -18.68 20.76
N VAL A 474 -69.51 -19.39 20.06
CA VAL A 474 -68.05 -19.25 20.12
C VAL A 474 -67.45 -19.46 18.73
N LEU A 475 -66.27 -18.89 18.48
CA LEU A 475 -65.51 -19.09 17.24
C LEU A 475 -64.25 -19.94 17.49
N ASN A 476 -64.44 -21.25 17.63
CA ASN A 476 -63.34 -22.22 17.73
C ASN A 476 -63.01 -22.80 16.35
N GLU A 477 -62.06 -23.74 16.28
CA GLU A 477 -61.57 -24.29 15.02
C GLU A 477 -62.69 -24.87 14.14
N PHE A 478 -63.68 -25.56 14.73
CA PHE A 478 -64.83 -26.11 14.00
C PHE A 478 -65.67 -25.01 13.35
N GLU A 479 -66.14 -24.04 14.14
CA GLU A 479 -67.00 -22.96 13.65
C GLU A 479 -66.31 -22.14 12.57
N ILE A 480 -65.00 -21.88 12.71
CA ILE A 480 -64.22 -21.15 11.70
C ILE A 480 -64.14 -21.95 10.38
N HIS A 481 -63.92 -23.26 10.43
CA HIS A 481 -63.89 -24.08 9.21
C HIS A 481 -65.26 -24.16 8.53
N VAL A 482 -66.34 -24.27 9.30
CA VAL A 482 -67.73 -24.24 8.78
C VAL A 482 -68.01 -22.90 8.10
N LEU A 483 -67.67 -21.79 8.75
CA LEU A 483 -67.88 -20.44 8.19
C LEU A 483 -66.98 -20.18 6.98
N LEU A 484 -65.71 -20.60 7.00
CA LEU A 484 -64.81 -20.50 5.85
C LEU A 484 -65.31 -21.28 4.64
N TYR A 485 -65.87 -22.47 4.89
CA TYR A 485 -66.53 -23.27 3.87
C TYR A 485 -67.78 -22.56 3.35
N GLY A 486 -68.60 -22.01 4.25
CA GLY A 486 -69.77 -21.21 3.87
C GLY A 486 -69.42 -19.99 3.01
N CYS A 487 -68.34 -19.26 3.36
CA CYS A 487 -67.84 -18.16 2.54
C CYS A 487 -67.33 -18.62 1.18
N LYS A 488 -66.67 -19.78 1.11
CA LYS A 488 -66.19 -20.36 -0.16
C LYS A 488 -67.35 -20.69 -1.10
N GLU A 489 -68.44 -21.24 -0.55
CA GLU A 489 -69.62 -21.62 -1.33
C GLU A 489 -70.63 -20.47 -1.51
N GLY A 490 -70.41 -19.31 -0.89
CA GLY A 490 -71.29 -18.15 -1.00
C GLY A 490 -72.67 -18.34 -0.33
N ILE A 491 -72.71 -19.10 0.76
CA ILE A 491 -73.98 -19.54 1.40
C ILE A 491 -74.22 -18.91 2.78
N ILE A 492 -73.37 -17.99 3.23
CA ILE A 492 -73.53 -17.31 4.51
C ILE A 492 -74.65 -16.27 4.42
N GLU A 493 -75.67 -16.38 5.27
CA GLU A 493 -76.74 -15.38 5.37
C GLU A 493 -76.35 -14.18 6.26
N GLU A 494 -76.98 -13.03 6.03
CA GLU A 494 -76.67 -11.77 6.72
C GLU A 494 -76.76 -11.89 8.26
N LYS A 495 -77.74 -12.65 8.77
CA LYS A 495 -77.92 -12.84 10.22
C LYS A 495 -76.80 -13.66 10.85
N LEU A 496 -76.31 -14.69 10.16
CA LEU A 496 -75.18 -15.50 10.61
C LEU A 496 -73.87 -14.70 10.53
N LEU A 497 -73.72 -13.88 9.48
CA LEU A 497 -72.58 -12.99 9.31
C LEU A 497 -72.45 -12.01 10.49
N LYS A 498 -73.53 -11.32 10.87
CA LYS A 498 -73.52 -10.37 11.99
C LYS A 498 -73.19 -11.04 13.32
N GLN A 499 -73.74 -12.24 13.56
CA GLN A 499 -73.42 -13.04 14.75
C GLN A 499 -71.94 -13.46 14.77
N ALA A 500 -71.37 -13.86 13.63
CA ALA A 500 -69.95 -14.21 13.52
C ALA A 500 -69.03 -13.00 13.71
N ALA A 501 -69.41 -11.83 13.17
CA ALA A 501 -68.64 -10.58 13.32
C ALA A 501 -68.56 -10.15 14.79
N GLY A 502 -69.68 -10.14 15.52
CA GLY A 502 -69.70 -9.75 16.94
C GLY A 502 -68.90 -10.70 17.84
N LEU A 503 -68.88 -12.00 17.55
CA LEU A 503 -68.10 -12.98 18.31
C LEU A 503 -66.60 -12.93 18.01
N ALA A 504 -66.20 -12.40 16.86
CA ALA A 504 -64.79 -12.30 16.48
C ALA A 504 -64.00 -11.34 17.36
N TYR A 505 -64.68 -10.38 18.00
CA TYR A 505 -64.03 -9.44 18.93
C TYR A 505 -63.40 -10.15 20.13
N ASN A 506 -64.04 -11.23 20.64
CA ASN A 506 -63.65 -11.93 21.87
C ASN A 506 -63.04 -13.32 21.64
N ALA A 507 -62.66 -13.66 20.40
CA ALA A 507 -62.18 -15.00 20.07
C ALA A 507 -60.66 -15.18 20.29
N ASP A 508 -60.27 -16.16 21.10
CA ASP A 508 -58.87 -16.55 21.43
C ASP A 508 -58.27 -17.61 20.46
N CYS A 509 -58.84 -17.79 19.27
CA CYS A 509 -58.46 -18.87 18.34
C CYS A 509 -57.27 -18.51 17.42
N ARG A 510 -56.74 -19.49 16.67
CA ARG A 510 -55.58 -19.34 15.76
C ARG A 510 -55.75 -18.11 14.84
N GLN A 511 -54.99 -17.05 15.11
CA GLN A 511 -55.12 -15.72 14.48
C GLN A 511 -55.12 -15.76 12.93
N ARG A 512 -54.37 -16.67 12.30
CA ARG A 512 -54.30 -16.79 10.83
C ARG A 512 -55.61 -17.24 10.18
N LEU A 513 -56.30 -18.21 10.79
CA LEU A 513 -57.57 -18.74 10.27
C LEU A 513 -58.70 -17.71 10.47
N LEU A 514 -58.73 -17.07 11.63
CA LEU A 514 -59.67 -16.00 11.95
C LEU A 514 -59.49 -14.78 11.02
N TYR A 515 -58.25 -14.36 10.76
CA TYR A 515 -57.95 -13.30 9.79
C TYR A 515 -58.43 -13.64 8.38
N THR A 516 -58.23 -14.89 7.94
CA THR A 516 -58.70 -15.37 6.62
C THR A 516 -60.23 -15.35 6.54
N LEU A 517 -60.90 -15.77 7.62
CA LEU A 517 -62.35 -15.76 7.70
C LEU A 517 -62.90 -14.33 7.63
N LEU A 518 -62.41 -13.43 8.47
CA LEU A 518 -62.88 -12.05 8.52
C LEU A 518 -62.62 -11.29 7.22
N THR A 519 -61.46 -11.52 6.58
CA THR A 519 -61.17 -10.96 5.26
C THR A 519 -62.23 -11.39 4.23
N LYS A 520 -62.55 -12.69 4.18
CA LYS A 520 -63.59 -13.21 3.28
C LYS A 520 -64.98 -12.70 3.62
N LEU A 521 -65.32 -12.57 4.90
CA LEU A 521 -66.61 -12.01 5.32
C LEU A 521 -66.73 -10.55 4.90
N TYR A 522 -65.66 -9.77 5.04
CA TYR A 522 -65.62 -8.37 4.60
C TYR A 522 -65.74 -8.23 3.09
N ASP A 523 -65.12 -9.11 2.31
CA ASP A 523 -65.25 -9.12 0.85
C ASP A 523 -66.71 -9.36 0.41
N ILE A 524 -67.52 -10.05 1.22
CA ILE A 524 -68.94 -10.33 0.96
C ILE A 524 -69.84 -9.16 1.41
N SER A 525 -69.66 -8.65 2.63
CA SER A 525 -70.62 -7.69 3.24
C SER A 525 -70.19 -6.23 3.23
N GLN A 526 -68.88 -5.95 3.13
CA GLN A 526 -68.28 -4.63 3.38
C GLN A 526 -68.74 -3.97 4.71
N ASP A 527 -69.09 -4.79 5.70
CA ASP A 527 -69.66 -4.36 6.97
C ASP A 527 -68.60 -3.73 7.91
N ASN A 528 -68.99 -2.66 8.62
CA ASN A 528 -68.11 -1.90 9.50
C ASN A 528 -67.69 -2.69 10.75
N ASP A 529 -68.57 -3.53 11.32
CA ASP A 529 -68.28 -4.34 12.50
C ASP A 529 -67.23 -5.41 12.18
N VAL A 530 -67.27 -5.95 10.94
CA VAL A 530 -66.26 -6.88 10.44
C VAL A 530 -64.91 -6.16 10.26
N LEU A 531 -64.91 -4.94 9.73
CA LEU A 531 -63.69 -4.13 9.57
C LEU A 531 -63.07 -3.78 10.93
N GLU A 532 -63.90 -3.46 11.92
CA GLU A 532 -63.48 -3.23 13.31
C GLU A 532 -62.79 -4.47 13.90
N ALA A 533 -63.40 -5.64 13.73
CA ALA A 533 -62.80 -6.90 14.17
C ALA A 533 -61.47 -7.20 13.47
N ILE A 534 -61.34 -6.93 12.16
CA ILE A 534 -60.07 -7.09 11.42
C ILE A 534 -58.98 -6.19 12.02
N CYS A 535 -59.26 -4.89 12.15
CA CYS A 535 -58.30 -3.93 12.72
C CYS A 535 -57.92 -4.30 14.15
N GLY A 536 -58.89 -4.66 14.99
CA GLY A 536 -58.68 -5.04 16.38
C GLY A 536 -57.82 -6.31 16.55
N ILE A 537 -58.00 -7.33 15.70
CA ILE A 537 -57.16 -8.55 15.75
C ILE A 537 -55.74 -8.26 15.27
N LEU A 538 -55.58 -7.47 14.20
CA LEU A 538 -54.26 -7.11 13.71
C LEU A 538 -53.47 -6.31 14.76
N ILE A 539 -54.13 -5.36 15.44
CA ILE A 539 -53.53 -4.54 16.50
C ILE A 539 -53.19 -5.39 17.74
N ARG A 540 -54.09 -6.26 18.21
CA ARG A 540 -53.80 -7.19 19.32
C ARG A 540 -52.67 -8.16 18.99
N GLY A 541 -52.55 -8.56 17.72
CA GLY A 541 -51.47 -9.41 17.23
C GLY A 541 -50.14 -8.69 17.00
N GLY A 542 -50.06 -7.37 17.20
CA GLY A 542 -48.84 -6.61 16.94
C GLY A 542 -48.45 -6.55 15.45
N MET A 543 -49.42 -6.74 14.55
CA MET A 543 -49.14 -6.94 13.13
C MET A 543 -48.88 -5.62 12.41
N THR A 544 -47.62 -5.33 12.07
CA THR A 544 -47.24 -4.16 11.28
C THR A 544 -46.73 -4.57 9.89
N GLY A 545 -46.82 -3.66 8.93
CA GLY A 545 -46.23 -3.80 7.60
C GLY A 545 -47.21 -3.63 6.43
N GLU A 546 -46.65 -3.51 5.23
CA GLU A 546 -47.37 -3.06 4.03
C GLU A 546 -48.55 -3.96 3.66
N LYS A 547 -48.45 -5.27 3.95
CA LYS A 547 -49.54 -6.24 3.74
C LYS A 547 -50.82 -5.89 4.51
N TYR A 548 -50.69 -5.27 5.68
CA TYR A 548 -51.78 -4.93 6.58
C TYR A 548 -52.27 -3.48 6.44
N LEU A 549 -51.44 -2.60 5.85
CA LEU A 549 -51.70 -1.18 5.66
C LEU A 549 -53.09 -0.90 5.06
N LYS A 550 -53.51 -1.68 4.07
CA LYS A 550 -54.81 -1.56 3.41
C LYS A 550 -56.01 -1.63 4.37
N TRP A 551 -55.89 -2.39 5.47
CA TRP A 551 -56.97 -2.57 6.44
C TRP A 551 -57.07 -1.37 7.37
N TYR A 552 -55.92 -0.90 7.86
CA TYR A 552 -55.85 0.29 8.69
C TYR A 552 -56.33 1.54 7.94
N GLU A 553 -55.92 1.69 6.68
CA GLU A 553 -56.38 2.80 5.84
C GLU A 553 -57.90 2.78 5.63
N ARG A 554 -58.49 1.60 5.40
CA ARG A 554 -59.95 1.43 5.30
C ARG A 554 -60.65 1.76 6.62
N GLY A 555 -60.10 1.32 7.75
CA GLY A 555 -60.63 1.63 9.08
C GLY A 555 -60.69 3.13 9.36
N ILE A 556 -59.63 3.86 8.98
CA ILE A 556 -59.56 5.32 9.11
C ILE A 556 -60.58 6.00 8.19
N LYS A 557 -60.69 5.57 6.93
CA LYS A 557 -61.66 6.15 5.96
C LYS A 557 -63.12 5.96 6.38
N LYS A 558 -63.42 4.92 7.16
CA LYS A 558 -64.78 4.58 7.64
C LYS A 558 -65.05 5.02 9.09
N ASP A 559 -64.14 5.78 9.71
CA ASP A 559 -64.24 6.28 11.10
C ASP A 559 -64.47 5.17 12.15
N ILE A 560 -63.76 4.05 12.00
CA ILE A 560 -63.86 2.91 12.93
C ILE A 560 -63.12 3.22 14.23
N ARG A 561 -63.77 2.94 15.38
CA ARG A 561 -63.23 3.27 16.72
C ARG A 561 -62.42 2.12 17.34
N VAL A 562 -61.24 1.82 16.78
CA VAL A 562 -60.29 0.88 17.40
C VAL A 562 -59.14 1.63 18.08
N THR A 563 -58.81 1.23 19.32
CA THR A 563 -57.67 1.79 20.07
C THR A 563 -56.35 1.52 19.33
N LYS A 564 -55.46 2.51 19.26
CA LYS A 564 -54.16 2.46 18.58
C LYS A 564 -54.19 2.32 17.04
N LEU A 565 -55.34 2.54 16.40
CA LEU A 565 -55.47 2.40 14.94
C LEU A 565 -54.52 3.33 14.16
N TYR A 566 -54.36 4.57 14.60
CA TYR A 566 -53.53 5.56 13.92
C TYR A 566 -52.03 5.25 14.06
N GLU A 567 -51.62 4.72 15.21
CA GLU A 567 -50.25 4.30 15.52
C GLU A 567 -49.83 3.11 14.64
N TYR A 568 -50.67 2.08 14.53
CA TYR A 568 -50.40 0.92 13.68
C TYR A 568 -50.47 1.26 12.19
N TYR A 569 -51.31 2.22 11.79
CA TYR A 569 -51.32 2.75 10.43
C TYR A 569 -49.98 3.40 10.06
N LEU A 570 -49.47 4.31 10.89
CA LEU A 570 -48.17 4.95 10.67
C LEU A 570 -47.02 3.94 10.74
N ALA A 571 -47.03 3.03 11.71
CA ALA A 571 -45.99 2.00 11.85
C ALA A 571 -45.96 0.99 10.69
N SER A 572 -47.08 0.79 9.98
CA SER A 572 -47.17 -0.13 8.83
C SER A 572 -46.83 0.49 7.48
N ARG A 573 -46.67 1.82 7.44
CA ARG A 573 -46.38 2.56 6.22
C ARG A 573 -44.88 2.63 5.97
N ARG A 574 -44.47 2.61 4.70
CA ARG A 574 -43.05 2.75 4.36
C ARG A 574 -42.61 4.19 4.63
N ARG A 575 -41.46 4.35 5.29
CA ARG A 575 -40.97 5.66 5.80
C ARG A 575 -40.47 6.60 4.69
N ASP A 576 -40.27 6.07 3.49
CA ASP A 576 -39.92 6.79 2.25
C ASP A 576 -41.17 7.33 1.51
N ASP A 577 -42.35 6.78 1.78
CA ASP A 577 -43.61 7.25 1.18
C ASP A 577 -44.15 8.49 1.91
N LEU A 578 -43.81 9.66 1.38
CA LEU A 578 -44.25 10.96 1.89
C LEU A 578 -45.58 11.46 1.29
N SER A 579 -46.41 10.59 0.70
CA SER A 579 -47.72 11.02 0.22
C SER A 579 -48.66 11.43 1.38
N SER A 580 -49.56 12.36 1.11
CA SER A 580 -50.36 13.07 2.13
C SER A 580 -51.06 12.14 3.13
N LEU A 581 -50.89 12.43 4.43
CA LEU A 581 -51.56 11.70 5.51
C LEU A 581 -53.01 12.15 5.70
N PRO A 582 -53.93 11.25 6.11
CA PRO A 582 -55.31 11.65 6.42
C PRO A 582 -55.36 12.70 7.54
N LYS A 583 -56.16 13.77 7.36
CA LYS A 583 -56.27 14.88 8.33
C LYS A 583 -56.59 14.43 9.76
N MET A 584 -57.41 13.37 9.92
CA MET A 584 -57.74 12.81 11.23
C MET A 584 -56.54 12.21 11.95
N VAL A 585 -55.60 11.62 11.21
CA VAL A 585 -54.33 11.11 11.78
C VAL A 585 -53.47 12.28 12.27
N LEU A 586 -53.36 13.33 11.45
CA LEU A 586 -52.58 14.53 11.80
C LEU A 586 -53.16 15.26 13.01
N LEU A 587 -54.48 15.34 13.14
CA LEU A 587 -55.15 15.94 14.31
C LEU A 587 -55.00 15.06 15.56
N TYR A 588 -55.06 13.73 15.43
CA TYR A 588 -54.89 12.83 16.57
C TYR A 588 -53.53 13.04 17.27
N PHE A 589 -52.45 13.06 16.49
CA PHE A 589 -51.10 13.24 17.03
C PHE A 589 -50.78 14.67 17.46
N SER A 590 -51.63 15.66 17.15
CA SER A 590 -51.41 17.03 17.64
C SER A 590 -51.75 17.14 19.12
N TYR A 591 -52.63 16.27 19.62
CA TYR A 591 -53.03 16.22 21.03
C TYR A 591 -52.27 15.15 21.84
N ASN A 592 -51.98 13.99 21.24
CA ASN A 592 -51.27 12.90 21.91
C ASN A 592 -50.09 12.42 21.07
N ASN A 593 -48.86 12.81 21.45
CA ASN A 593 -47.65 12.61 20.65
C ASN A 593 -46.65 11.63 21.30
N GLU A 594 -47.15 10.48 21.77
CA GLU A 594 -46.32 9.37 22.28
C GLU A 594 -45.88 8.42 21.16
N LEU A 595 -45.21 8.98 20.13
CA LEU A 595 -44.68 8.21 19.01
C LEU A 595 -43.20 7.86 19.22
N GLU A 596 -42.80 6.69 18.71
CA GLU A 596 -41.38 6.33 18.58
C GLU A 596 -40.66 7.36 17.68
N ARG A 597 -39.41 7.70 18.01
CA ARG A 597 -38.58 8.70 17.31
C ARG A 597 -38.70 8.63 15.78
N GLY A 598 -38.48 7.44 15.19
CA GLY A 598 -38.49 7.29 13.73
C GLY A 598 -39.87 7.53 13.10
N VAL A 599 -40.95 7.24 13.83
CA VAL A 599 -42.32 7.52 13.37
C VAL A 599 -42.64 9.01 13.52
N LYS A 600 -42.13 9.66 14.58
CA LYS A 600 -42.23 11.10 14.81
C LYS A 600 -41.52 11.90 13.70
N ALA A 601 -40.29 11.50 13.35
CA ALA A 601 -39.52 12.09 12.26
C ALA A 601 -40.27 11.98 10.91
N TYR A 602 -40.83 10.81 10.61
CA TYR A 602 -41.65 10.57 9.41
C TYR A 602 -42.91 11.45 9.37
N LEU A 603 -43.65 11.55 10.49
CA LEU A 603 -44.84 12.41 10.60
C LEU A 603 -44.51 13.87 10.29
N TYR A 604 -43.42 14.39 10.86
CA TYR A 604 -42.99 15.77 10.65
C TYR A 604 -42.47 16.03 9.24
N ALA A 605 -41.67 15.10 8.68
CA ALA A 605 -41.24 15.18 7.29
C ALA A 605 -42.43 15.20 6.31
N ASN A 606 -43.45 14.38 6.56
CA ASN A 606 -44.68 14.35 5.77
C ASN A 606 -45.47 15.67 5.87
N LEU A 607 -45.57 16.26 7.08
CA LEU A 607 -46.21 17.55 7.31
C LEU A 607 -45.51 18.70 6.58
N ILE A 608 -44.16 18.73 6.60
CA ILE A 608 -43.36 19.73 5.88
C ILE A 608 -43.54 19.57 4.37
N ARG A 609 -43.51 18.32 3.86
CA ARG A 609 -43.65 18.05 2.43
C ARG A 609 -45.04 18.39 1.88
N ASN A 610 -46.10 18.20 2.68
CA ASN A 610 -47.49 18.45 2.31
C ASN A 610 -48.06 19.73 2.98
N ARG A 611 -47.22 20.74 3.20
CA ARG A 611 -47.57 21.97 3.95
C ARG A 611 -48.76 22.73 3.36
N ASP A 612 -48.87 22.79 2.03
CA ASP A 612 -49.91 23.56 1.35
C ASP A 612 -51.32 23.00 1.61
N ASP A 613 -51.44 21.68 1.78
CA ASP A 613 -52.73 21.00 2.00
C ASP A 613 -53.25 21.11 3.45
N CYS A 614 -52.36 21.42 4.40
CA CYS A 614 -52.60 21.33 5.85
C CYS A 614 -52.01 22.51 6.66
N GLN A 615 -51.98 23.72 6.09
CA GLN A 615 -51.31 24.89 6.71
C GLN A 615 -51.76 25.20 8.15
N GLN A 616 -53.04 25.03 8.47
CA GLN A 616 -53.57 25.30 9.81
C GLN A 616 -53.09 24.26 10.84
N ILE A 617 -52.96 22.99 10.43
CA ILE A 617 -52.44 21.90 11.27
C ILE A 617 -50.92 22.06 11.41
N TYR A 618 -50.22 22.37 10.32
CA TYR A 618 -48.78 22.61 10.31
C TYR A 618 -48.35 23.65 11.36
N SER A 619 -49.05 24.78 11.43
CA SER A 619 -48.79 25.84 12.42
C SER A 619 -48.90 25.34 13.86
N GLY A 620 -49.81 24.39 14.15
CA GLY A 620 -49.96 23.78 15.47
C GLY A 620 -48.78 22.88 15.88
N TYR A 621 -48.06 22.32 14.91
CA TYR A 621 -46.90 21.45 15.15
C TYR A 621 -45.56 22.21 15.19
N ALA A 622 -45.52 23.50 14.84
CA ALA A 622 -44.27 24.25 14.71
C ALA A 622 -43.40 24.22 15.98
N LEU A 623 -44.00 24.38 17.17
CA LEU A 623 -43.28 24.29 18.44
C LEU A 623 -42.72 22.88 18.69
N GLN A 624 -43.54 21.85 18.43
CA GLN A 624 -43.15 20.45 18.63
C GLN A 624 -42.04 20.01 17.65
N MET A 625 -42.00 20.60 16.44
CA MET A 625 -40.94 20.37 15.46
C MET A 625 -39.64 21.11 15.83
N ASP A 626 -39.72 22.33 16.38
CA ASP A 626 -38.57 23.07 16.92
C ASP A 626 -37.92 22.31 18.10
N GLU A 627 -38.73 21.85 19.06
CA GLU A 627 -38.28 21.01 20.19
C GLU A 627 -37.67 19.69 19.70
N PHE A 628 -38.30 19.05 18.71
CA PHE A 628 -37.77 17.82 18.12
C PHE A 628 -36.37 18.03 17.50
N VAL A 629 -36.15 19.12 16.76
CA VAL A 629 -34.81 19.44 16.23
C VAL A 629 -33.79 19.63 17.35
N ARG A 630 -34.14 20.32 18.44
CA ARG A 630 -33.26 20.50 19.60
C ARG A 630 -32.91 19.15 20.24
N ASP A 631 -33.89 18.27 20.41
CA ASP A 631 -33.71 16.92 20.95
C ASP A 631 -32.86 16.02 20.05
N GLU A 632 -32.98 16.16 18.72
CA GLU A 632 -32.17 15.41 17.75
C GLU A 632 -30.71 15.87 17.74
N LEU A 633 -30.47 17.18 17.77
CA LEU A 633 -29.12 17.76 17.91
C LEU A 633 -28.46 17.36 19.23
N ALA A 634 -29.22 17.30 20.33
CA ALA A 634 -28.70 16.86 21.62
C ALA A 634 -28.40 15.35 21.66
N ARG A 635 -29.13 14.53 20.87
CA ARG A 635 -28.93 13.07 20.80
C ARG A 635 -27.86 12.63 19.81
N GLY A 636 -27.54 13.46 18.81
CA GLY A 636 -26.56 13.10 17.78
C GLY A 636 -27.06 12.07 16.77
N THR A 637 -28.37 12.00 16.54
CA THR A 637 -29.01 11.02 15.67
C THR A 637 -29.69 11.70 14.49
N ALA A 638 -29.52 11.18 13.28
CA ALA A 638 -30.21 11.68 12.10
C ALA A 638 -30.59 10.53 11.17
N ASP A 639 -31.76 10.66 10.54
CA ASP A 639 -32.20 9.83 9.43
C ASP A 639 -32.73 10.71 8.30
N GLU A 640 -33.08 10.11 7.15
CA GLU A 640 -33.55 10.84 5.97
C GLU A 640 -34.73 11.78 6.27
N ASN A 641 -35.68 11.34 7.11
CA ASN A 641 -36.83 12.15 7.52
C ASN A 641 -36.41 13.28 8.48
N THR A 642 -35.49 13.01 9.41
CA THR A 642 -34.89 14.03 10.28
C THR A 642 -34.19 15.11 9.47
N GLY A 643 -33.49 14.74 8.38
CA GLY A 643 -32.85 15.68 7.46
C GLY A 643 -33.82 16.68 6.83
N ILE A 644 -35.03 16.24 6.47
CA ILE A 644 -36.10 17.12 5.95
C ILE A 644 -36.54 18.12 7.02
N VAL A 645 -36.69 17.68 8.28
CA VAL A 645 -37.09 18.57 9.39
C VAL A 645 -36.00 19.58 9.73
N LEU A 646 -34.74 19.15 9.74
CA LEU A 646 -33.58 20.02 9.98
C LEU A 646 -33.46 21.14 8.93
N ASN A 647 -33.75 20.86 7.66
CA ASN A 647 -33.70 21.87 6.60
C ASN A 647 -34.66 23.04 6.82
N GLU A 648 -35.81 22.82 7.45
CA GLU A 648 -36.82 23.87 7.68
C GLU A 648 -36.64 24.57 9.04
N PHE A 649 -36.25 23.83 10.10
CA PHE A 649 -36.31 24.33 11.49
C PHE A 649 -34.95 24.58 12.16
N LEU A 650 -33.81 24.19 11.57
CA LEU A 650 -32.50 24.41 12.18
C LEU A 650 -32.14 25.91 12.25
N LYS A 651 -31.81 26.40 13.46
CA LYS A 651 -31.40 27.79 13.70
C LYS A 651 -30.05 27.87 14.40
N LYS A 652 -29.35 29.00 14.23
CA LYS A 652 -27.98 29.19 14.76
C LYS A 652 -27.91 29.15 16.29
N ASP A 653 -28.94 29.66 16.97
CA ASP A 653 -29.07 29.65 18.44
C ASP A 653 -29.29 28.26 19.04
N MET A 654 -29.57 27.25 18.22
CA MET A 654 -29.72 25.86 18.67
C MET A 654 -28.37 25.15 18.86
N ILE A 655 -27.27 25.74 18.39
CA ILE A 655 -25.91 25.17 18.52
C ILE A 655 -25.14 25.97 19.56
N GLY A 656 -24.56 25.28 20.52
CA GLY A 656 -23.68 25.87 21.51
C GLY A 656 -22.69 24.85 22.07
N GLN A 657 -21.90 25.28 23.05
CA GLN A 657 -20.81 24.47 23.60
C GLN A 657 -21.27 23.09 24.13
N ASN A 658 -22.47 23.01 24.71
CA ASN A 658 -22.96 21.79 25.35
C ASN A 658 -23.47 20.72 24.36
N ASN A 659 -23.77 21.08 23.11
CA ASN A 659 -24.30 20.14 22.11
C ASN A 659 -23.54 20.15 20.78
N ALA A 660 -22.42 20.87 20.68
CA ALA A 660 -21.66 20.98 19.43
C ALA A 660 -21.14 19.62 18.94
N ALA A 661 -20.64 18.77 19.85
CA ALA A 661 -20.15 17.43 19.52
C ALA A 661 -21.27 16.54 18.94
N THR A 662 -22.43 16.48 19.59
CA THR A 662 -23.58 15.71 19.12
C THR A 662 -24.21 16.33 17.87
N ALA A 663 -24.19 17.66 17.72
CA ALA A 663 -24.60 18.32 16.49
C ALA A 663 -23.67 17.96 15.30
N ALA A 664 -22.37 17.79 15.55
CA ALA A 664 -21.44 17.32 14.53
C ALA A 664 -21.84 15.92 14.02
N ASP A 665 -22.18 15.00 14.92
CA ASP A 665 -22.66 13.66 14.53
C ASP A 665 -23.85 13.72 13.55
N VAL A 666 -24.78 14.67 13.76
CA VAL A 666 -25.92 14.90 12.85
C VAL A 666 -25.46 15.41 11.49
N PHE A 667 -24.58 16.42 11.44
CA PHE A 667 -24.14 17.05 10.19
C PHE A 667 -23.25 16.16 9.32
N PHE A 668 -22.62 15.16 9.93
CA PHE A 668 -21.78 14.17 9.24
C PHE A 668 -22.46 12.81 9.07
N THR A 669 -23.78 12.72 9.25
CA THR A 669 -24.55 11.50 9.00
C THR A 669 -24.86 11.30 7.50
N TYR A 670 -24.56 10.10 7.00
CA TYR A 670 -24.86 9.62 5.65
C TYR A 670 -25.72 8.36 5.70
N LYS A 671 -26.59 8.21 4.71
CA LYS A 671 -27.37 7.00 4.46
C LYS A 671 -26.60 6.12 3.47
N VAL A 672 -26.27 4.91 3.90
CA VAL A 672 -25.75 3.83 3.05
C VAL A 672 -26.90 2.88 2.73
N THR A 673 -27.14 2.62 1.45
CA THR A 673 -28.13 1.63 0.99
C THR A 673 -27.42 0.52 0.21
N CYS A 674 -27.56 -0.72 0.69
CA CYS A 674 -27.05 -1.93 0.06
C CYS A 674 -28.19 -2.92 -0.16
N LYS A 675 -28.37 -3.41 -1.39
CA LYS A 675 -29.45 -4.35 -1.74
C LYS A 675 -29.09 -5.82 -1.48
N MET A 676 -27.81 -6.09 -1.19
CA MET A 676 -27.29 -7.45 -1.08
C MET A 676 -27.63 -8.04 0.30
N SER A 677 -28.41 -9.11 0.31
CA SER A 677 -28.94 -9.72 1.55
C SER A 677 -27.90 -10.51 2.37
N SER A 678 -26.76 -10.85 1.78
CA SER A 678 -25.64 -11.54 2.44
C SER A 678 -24.82 -10.63 3.37
N ILE A 679 -24.89 -9.31 3.16
CA ILE A 679 -24.15 -8.30 3.90
C ILE A 679 -24.93 -7.89 5.16
N ARG A 680 -24.25 -7.86 6.31
CA ARG A 680 -24.85 -7.45 7.60
C ARG A 680 -24.37 -6.11 8.10
N ASN A 681 -23.12 -5.75 7.83
CA ASN A 681 -22.53 -4.53 8.38
C ASN A 681 -21.84 -3.74 7.29
N VAL A 682 -21.84 -2.42 7.45
CA VAL A 682 -20.93 -1.52 6.75
C VAL A 682 -19.86 -1.06 7.72
N ILE A 683 -18.62 -1.02 7.25
CA ILE A 683 -17.43 -0.60 7.97
C ILE A 683 -16.98 0.72 7.37
N ILE A 684 -16.77 1.71 8.22
CA ILE A 684 -16.28 3.04 7.86
C ILE A 684 -14.92 3.24 8.50
N GLY A 685 -13.90 3.32 7.66
CA GLY A 685 -12.53 3.60 8.05
C GLY A 685 -12.07 4.96 7.53
N HIS A 686 -11.64 5.85 8.42
CA HIS A 686 -10.98 7.11 8.04
C HIS A 686 -9.48 6.88 7.85
N LYS A 687 -8.89 7.39 6.76
CA LYS A 687 -7.46 7.18 6.41
C LYS A 687 -6.49 7.71 7.47
N GLU A 688 -6.97 8.65 8.29
CA GLU A 688 -6.27 9.25 9.42
C GLU A 688 -6.27 8.37 10.69
N LEU A 689 -7.17 7.38 10.79
CA LEU A 689 -7.40 6.60 12.01
C LEU A 689 -6.98 5.13 11.87
N ARG A 690 -6.43 4.58 12.96
CA ARG A 690 -6.07 3.15 13.06
C ARG A 690 -7.30 2.25 13.10
N GLY A 691 -8.34 2.66 13.84
CA GLY A 691 -9.59 1.93 13.98
C GLY A 691 -10.61 2.22 12.88
N TYR A 692 -11.72 1.50 12.93
CA TYR A 692 -12.89 1.68 12.08
C TYR A 692 -14.17 1.60 12.90
N GLU A 693 -15.25 2.16 12.35
CA GLU A 693 -16.59 2.05 12.91
C GLU A 693 -17.42 1.03 12.12
N LYS A 694 -18.22 0.24 12.83
CA LYS A 694 -19.04 -0.82 12.23
C LYS A 694 -20.51 -0.56 12.51
N TYR A 695 -21.32 -0.47 11.45
CA TYR A 695 -22.75 -0.18 11.52
C TYR A 695 -23.56 -1.32 10.92
N ALA A 696 -24.57 -1.81 11.65
CA ALA A 696 -25.46 -2.85 11.17
C ALA A 696 -26.47 -2.32 10.14
N LEU A 697 -26.67 -3.06 9.05
CA LEU A 697 -27.68 -2.79 8.04
C LEU A 697 -29.04 -3.33 8.49
N SER A 698 -30.04 -2.46 8.56
CA SER A 698 -31.44 -2.83 8.81
C SER A 698 -32.26 -2.61 7.56
N GLY A 699 -32.85 -3.67 7.01
CA GLY A 699 -33.60 -3.60 5.74
C GLY A 699 -32.74 -3.10 4.56
N GLY A 700 -31.43 -3.39 4.58
CA GLY A 700 -30.48 -2.94 3.55
C GLY A 700 -30.05 -1.47 3.67
N THR A 701 -30.38 -0.78 4.77
CA THR A 701 -29.97 0.62 5.01
C THR A 701 -29.25 0.78 6.35
N ALA A 702 -28.22 1.61 6.39
CA ALA A 702 -27.54 2.04 7.60
C ALA A 702 -27.30 3.56 7.56
N TYR A 703 -27.33 4.21 8.73
CA TYR A 703 -26.95 5.60 8.89
C TYR A 703 -25.57 5.63 9.55
N VAL A 704 -24.57 6.11 8.81
CA VAL A 704 -23.16 6.09 9.17
C VAL A 704 -22.63 7.51 9.33
N ARG A 705 -21.51 7.67 10.03
CA ARG A 705 -20.87 8.97 10.20
C ARG A 705 -19.60 9.02 9.36
N ILE A 706 -19.46 10.07 8.55
CA ILE A 706 -18.28 10.27 7.69
C ILE A 706 -17.85 11.73 7.84
N PHE A 707 -16.71 11.94 8.51
CA PHE A 707 -16.15 13.26 8.77
C PHE A 707 -15.13 13.71 7.72
N THR A 708 -14.22 12.85 7.30
CA THR A 708 -13.16 13.19 6.33
C THR A 708 -13.49 12.76 4.90
N GLU A 709 -12.80 13.36 3.93
CA GLU A 709 -12.93 13.03 2.52
C GLU A 709 -12.26 11.67 2.19
N GLU A 710 -12.79 10.97 1.19
CA GLU A 710 -12.31 9.64 0.76
C GLU A 710 -12.29 8.57 1.88
N PRO A 711 -13.40 8.35 2.61
CA PRO A 711 -13.45 7.29 3.61
C PRO A 711 -13.32 5.91 2.95
N CYS A 712 -12.68 4.98 3.63
CA CYS A 712 -12.72 3.58 3.27
C CYS A 712 -14.04 2.96 3.73
N ILE A 713 -14.99 2.84 2.80
CA ILE A 713 -16.26 2.16 3.02
C ILE A 713 -16.10 0.70 2.57
N CYS A 714 -16.29 -0.23 3.51
CA CYS A 714 -16.24 -1.67 3.27
C CYS A 714 -17.49 -2.36 3.83
N PHE A 715 -17.76 -3.59 3.42
CA PHE A 715 -18.96 -4.34 3.77
C PHE A 715 -18.62 -5.72 4.31
N GLU A 716 -19.27 -6.14 5.38
CA GLU A 716 -19.01 -7.43 6.03
C GLU A 716 -20.19 -8.38 5.87
N ASP A 717 -19.91 -9.62 5.44
CA ASP A 717 -20.90 -10.69 5.33
C ASP A 717 -21.13 -11.46 6.65
N ASN A 718 -22.01 -12.47 6.60
CA ASN A 718 -22.31 -13.36 7.73
C ASN A 718 -21.09 -14.17 8.24
N ASN A 719 -20.03 -14.30 7.45
CA ASN A 719 -18.84 -15.09 7.77
C ASN A 719 -17.66 -14.22 8.22
N GLY A 720 -17.86 -12.90 8.38
CA GLY A 720 -16.80 -11.96 8.77
C GLY A 720 -15.81 -11.64 7.64
N ARG A 721 -16.18 -11.89 6.38
CA ARG A 721 -15.39 -11.48 5.22
C ARG A 721 -15.73 -10.04 4.85
N ILE A 722 -14.70 -9.27 4.51
CA ILE A 722 -14.83 -7.85 4.20
C ILE A 722 -14.65 -7.64 2.69
N TYR A 723 -15.55 -6.88 2.11
CA TYR A 723 -15.63 -6.56 0.68
C TYR A 723 -15.63 -5.05 0.47
N LYS A 724 -15.24 -4.60 -0.72
CA LYS A 724 -15.30 -3.18 -1.09
C LYS A 724 -16.03 -2.99 -2.41
N ASP A 725 -15.33 -3.09 -3.53
CA ASP A 725 -15.88 -2.70 -4.84
C ASP A 725 -16.81 -3.76 -5.43
N THR A 726 -16.74 -5.01 -4.97
CA THR A 726 -17.69 -6.07 -5.37
C THR A 726 -19.10 -5.92 -4.78
N VAL A 727 -19.29 -4.97 -3.86
CA VAL A 727 -20.60 -4.67 -3.26
C VAL A 727 -21.09 -3.32 -3.76
N GLU A 728 -22.10 -3.33 -4.62
CA GLU A 728 -22.77 -2.11 -5.04
C GLU A 728 -23.56 -1.46 -3.89
N TYR A 729 -23.33 -0.17 -3.66
CA TYR A 729 -24.05 0.62 -2.66
C TYR A 729 -24.33 2.04 -3.13
N LYS A 730 -25.30 2.69 -2.47
CA LYS A 730 -25.61 4.11 -2.64
C LYS A 730 -25.30 4.85 -1.35
N LEU A 731 -24.60 5.98 -1.46
CA LEU A 731 -24.25 6.86 -0.33
C LEU A 731 -24.89 8.23 -0.51
N GLU A 732 -25.68 8.68 0.46
CA GLU A 732 -26.39 9.96 0.42
C GLU A 732 -26.23 10.73 1.72
N ARG A 733 -25.87 12.02 1.66
CA ARG A 733 -25.76 12.85 2.86
C ARG A 733 -27.16 13.22 3.37
N VAL A 734 -27.42 12.98 4.67
CA VAL A 734 -28.76 13.21 5.25
C VAL A 734 -29.09 14.70 5.35
N TYR A 735 -28.12 15.50 5.77
CA TYR A 735 -28.24 16.96 5.89
C TYR A 735 -26.93 17.63 5.47
N SER A 736 -27.01 18.73 4.73
CA SER A 736 -25.83 19.45 4.24
C SER A 736 -26.01 20.96 4.38
N ASN A 737 -25.27 21.56 5.29
CA ASN A 737 -25.15 23.02 5.38
C ASN A 737 -23.82 23.43 6.04
N ASP A 738 -22.84 23.79 5.21
CA ASP A 738 -21.48 24.09 5.66
C ASP A 738 -21.39 25.31 6.59
N ALA A 739 -22.37 26.22 6.54
CA ALA A 739 -22.40 27.38 7.42
C ALA A 739 -22.60 26.98 8.90
N PHE A 740 -23.37 25.92 9.16
CA PHE A 740 -23.57 25.40 10.51
C PHE A 740 -22.38 24.57 11.01
N ILE A 741 -21.67 23.88 10.10
CA ILE A 741 -20.45 23.13 10.44
C ILE A 741 -19.34 24.08 10.90
N ARG A 742 -19.27 25.31 10.36
CA ARG A 742 -18.31 26.32 10.85
C ARG A 742 -18.63 26.83 12.27
N LEU A 743 -19.90 26.78 12.69
CA LEU A 743 -20.31 27.23 14.03
C LEU A 743 -19.88 26.28 15.15
N ILE A 744 -19.69 24.99 14.84
CA ILE A 744 -19.23 24.01 15.83
C ILE A 744 -17.71 24.03 16.05
N MET A 745 -16.93 24.63 15.14
CA MET A 745 -15.46 24.61 15.18
C MET A 745 -14.86 25.06 16.52
N PRO A 746 -15.25 26.22 17.09
CA PRO A 746 -14.65 26.71 18.34
C PRO A 746 -15.01 25.87 19.58
N TYR A 747 -16.01 24.99 19.47
CA TYR A 747 -16.53 24.19 20.58
C TYR A 747 -16.06 22.72 20.53
N CYS A 748 -15.46 22.27 19.43
CA CYS A 748 -15.13 20.87 19.19
C CYS A 748 -13.63 20.63 18.92
N GLU A 749 -12.75 21.53 19.34
CA GLU A 749 -11.30 21.38 19.15
C GLU A 749 -10.73 20.13 19.83
N ASP A 750 -11.31 19.73 20.96
CA ASP A 750 -10.89 18.54 21.73
C ASP A 750 -11.66 17.27 21.34
N GLU A 751 -12.59 17.34 20.39
CA GLU A 751 -13.34 16.17 19.90
C GLU A 751 -12.66 15.56 18.68
N LEU A 752 -12.39 14.26 18.71
CA LEU A 752 -11.54 13.58 17.70
C LEU A 752 -12.04 13.77 16.27
N MET A 753 -13.31 13.43 16.02
CA MET A 753 -13.86 13.36 14.66
C MET A 753 -14.09 14.76 14.04
N PRO A 754 -14.67 15.74 14.77
CA PRO A 754 -14.71 17.12 14.28
C PRO A 754 -13.32 17.72 14.06
N ALA A 755 -12.36 17.51 14.97
CA ALA A 755 -11.00 18.01 14.83
C ALA A 755 -10.31 17.46 13.57
N LEU A 756 -10.54 16.19 13.21
CA LEU A 756 -10.06 15.61 11.94
C LEU A 756 -10.61 16.35 10.71
N TYR A 757 -11.91 16.62 10.68
CA TYR A 757 -12.52 17.39 9.60
C TYR A 757 -11.90 18.79 9.46
N PHE A 758 -11.68 19.49 10.59
CA PHE A 758 -11.04 20.80 10.55
C PHE A 758 -9.59 20.72 10.10
N CYS A 759 -8.84 19.70 10.52
CA CYS A 759 -7.47 19.51 10.07
C CYS A 759 -7.38 19.37 8.55
N GLU A 760 -8.26 18.55 7.96
CA GLU A 760 -8.31 18.32 6.52
C GLU A 760 -8.71 19.60 5.76
N LYS A 761 -9.73 20.33 6.23
CA LYS A 761 -10.15 21.59 5.61
C LYS A 761 -9.09 22.68 5.71
N SER A 762 -8.47 22.89 6.88
CA SER A 762 -7.39 23.88 7.04
C SER A 762 -6.20 23.57 6.13
N SER A 763 -5.86 22.29 5.96
CA SER A 763 -4.81 21.85 5.03
C SER A 763 -5.18 22.16 3.58
N ALA A 764 -6.42 21.89 3.16
CA ALA A 764 -6.91 22.19 1.82
C ALA A 764 -6.93 23.69 1.50
N TYR A 765 -7.23 24.54 2.48
CA TYR A 765 -7.21 26.00 2.33
C TYR A 765 -5.83 26.63 2.57
N LYS A 766 -4.81 25.84 2.94
CA LYS A 766 -3.46 26.31 3.32
C LYS A 766 -3.48 27.36 4.42
N ASP A 767 -4.33 27.15 5.43
CA ASP A 767 -4.37 27.99 6.62
C ASP A 767 -3.18 27.65 7.52
N ASN A 768 -2.22 28.58 7.59
CA ASN A 768 -1.02 28.47 8.43
C ASN A 768 -1.12 29.37 9.68
N SER A 769 -2.31 29.51 10.27
CA SER A 769 -2.49 30.18 11.56
C SER A 769 -1.90 29.37 12.72
N LEU A 770 -1.42 30.06 13.76
CA LEU A 770 -0.90 29.42 14.98
C LEU A 770 -1.95 28.50 15.65
N GLU A 771 -3.23 28.86 15.55
CA GLU A 771 -4.37 28.06 16.04
C GLU A 771 -4.47 26.72 15.31
N THR A 772 -4.33 26.71 13.98
CA THR A 772 -4.31 25.49 13.17
C THR A 772 -3.13 24.59 13.53
N ILE A 773 -1.95 25.17 13.75
CA ILE A 773 -0.75 24.40 14.14
C ILE A 773 -0.89 23.80 15.54
N ARG A 774 -1.53 24.50 16.48
CA ARG A 774 -1.90 23.94 17.79
C ARG A 774 -2.82 22.73 17.64
N MET A 775 -3.83 22.83 16.77
CA MET A 775 -4.73 21.71 16.48
C MET A 775 -3.98 20.52 15.89
N TYR A 776 -3.08 20.73 14.91
CA TYR A 776 -2.23 19.66 14.36
C TYR A 776 -1.38 18.98 15.44
N GLY A 777 -0.77 19.77 16.34
CA GLY A 777 0.01 19.25 17.46
C GLY A 777 -0.82 18.38 18.41
N LYS A 778 -2.00 18.86 18.83
CA LYS A 778 -2.93 18.08 19.68
C LYS A 778 -3.37 16.78 18.99
N MET A 779 -3.64 16.83 17.69
CA MET A 779 -4.06 15.66 16.92
C MET A 779 -2.92 14.64 16.76
N ALA A 780 -1.69 15.09 16.50
CA ALA A 780 -0.53 14.21 16.34
C ALA A 780 -0.22 13.39 17.62
N GLN A 781 -0.54 13.92 18.81
CA GLN A 781 -0.36 13.25 20.09
C GLN A 781 -1.36 12.11 20.35
N ARG A 782 -2.46 12.05 19.60
CA ARG A 782 -3.50 11.03 19.81
C ARG A 782 -3.03 9.64 19.38
N ALA A 783 -3.40 8.63 20.17
CA ALA A 783 -3.01 7.24 19.94
C ALA A 783 -3.80 6.57 18.80
N GLU A 784 -4.99 7.10 18.52
CA GLU A 784 -5.93 6.64 17.51
C GLU A 784 -5.48 6.96 16.09
N ILE A 785 -4.57 7.94 15.94
CA ILE A 785 -4.07 8.43 14.65
C ILE A 785 -3.05 7.46 14.03
N THR A 786 -3.16 7.26 12.72
CA THR A 786 -2.18 6.45 11.95
C THR A 786 -0.81 7.10 11.98
N GLU A 787 0.23 6.27 11.88
CA GLU A 787 1.60 6.77 11.92
C GLU A 787 1.91 7.66 10.71
N GLU A 788 1.41 7.25 9.55
CA GLU A 788 1.59 7.94 8.29
C GLU A 788 0.90 9.31 8.30
N TYR A 789 -0.31 9.42 8.86
CA TYR A 789 -0.97 10.72 9.01
C TYR A 789 -0.31 11.59 10.08
N ARG A 790 0.17 11.00 11.19
CA ARG A 790 0.97 11.72 12.18
C ARG A 790 2.22 12.32 11.55
N ASN A 791 2.92 11.58 10.69
CA ASN A 791 4.10 12.07 9.98
C ASN A 791 3.74 13.25 9.07
N LYS A 792 2.60 13.18 8.36
CA LYS A 792 2.07 14.29 7.55
C LYS A 792 1.78 15.55 8.39
N LEU A 793 1.11 15.40 9.54
CA LEU A 793 0.86 16.52 10.45
C LEU A 793 2.17 17.09 11.00
N THR A 794 3.11 16.22 11.37
CA THR A 794 4.42 16.61 11.90
C THR A 794 5.23 17.40 10.87
N ALA A 795 5.20 16.99 9.60
CA ALA A 795 5.81 17.74 8.50
C ALA A 795 5.21 19.14 8.35
N LEU A 796 3.88 19.29 8.40
CA LEU A 796 3.21 20.60 8.35
C LEU A 796 3.60 21.50 9.54
N ILE A 797 3.75 20.90 10.72
CA ILE A 797 4.20 21.60 11.93
C ILE A 797 5.65 22.08 11.75
N ILE A 798 6.57 21.21 11.30
CA ILE A 798 7.98 21.55 11.04
C ILE A 798 8.09 22.67 10.00
N ASP A 799 7.35 22.57 8.90
CA ASP A 799 7.32 23.59 7.85
C ASP A 799 6.92 24.96 8.41
N TYR A 800 5.88 25.01 9.26
CA TYR A 800 5.46 26.24 9.89
C TYR A 800 6.53 26.86 10.80
N TYR A 801 7.16 26.08 11.67
CA TYR A 801 8.22 26.57 12.56
C TYR A 801 9.46 27.02 11.79
N PHE A 802 9.79 26.33 10.71
CA PHE A 802 10.91 26.69 9.86
C PHE A 802 10.68 28.05 9.17
N ASP A 803 9.46 28.30 8.72
CA ASP A 803 9.08 29.55 8.05
C ASP A 803 8.84 30.71 9.04
N ASN A 804 8.48 30.44 10.30
CA ASN A 804 8.10 31.43 11.31
C ASN A 804 8.93 31.31 12.59
N TYR A 805 10.21 31.70 12.54
CA TYR A 805 11.16 31.53 13.64
C TYR A 805 11.20 32.68 14.68
N GLU A 806 10.36 33.70 14.55
CA GLU A 806 10.33 34.89 15.43
C GLU A 806 9.14 34.83 16.41
N GLY A 807 9.37 34.44 17.68
CA GLY A 807 8.38 34.58 18.76
C GLY A 807 8.57 33.63 19.96
N GLU A 808 8.45 34.15 21.18
CA GLU A 808 8.58 33.36 22.44
C GLU A 808 7.52 32.25 22.59
N ASP A 809 6.32 32.45 22.05
CA ASP A 809 5.24 31.46 22.10
C ASP A 809 5.51 30.25 21.18
N LEU A 810 6.27 30.44 20.09
CA LEU A 810 6.68 29.35 19.19
C LEU A 810 7.70 28.43 19.87
N GLU A 811 8.65 29.01 20.60
CA GLU A 811 9.68 28.24 21.33
C GLU A 811 9.07 27.33 22.38
N LYS A 812 8.18 27.85 23.23
CA LYS A 812 7.45 27.07 24.25
C LYS A 812 6.60 25.96 23.63
N MET A 813 5.98 26.22 22.48
CA MET A 813 5.19 25.19 21.80
C MET A 813 6.09 24.11 21.17
N LEU A 814 7.23 24.48 20.60
CA LEU A 814 8.21 23.54 20.08
C LEU A 814 8.74 22.63 21.20
N ASP A 815 9.03 23.19 22.38
CA ASP A 815 9.38 22.43 23.59
C ASP A 815 8.28 21.43 23.98
N ALA A 816 7.04 21.89 24.14
CA ALA A 816 5.93 21.04 24.54
C ALA A 816 5.65 19.89 23.54
N GLN A 817 5.79 20.16 22.24
CA GLN A 817 5.62 19.15 21.19
C GLN A 817 6.78 18.15 21.12
N GLN A 818 8.00 18.60 21.42
CA GLN A 818 9.18 17.76 21.54
C GLN A 818 9.09 16.85 22.78
N GLU A 819 8.70 17.38 23.93
CA GLU A 819 8.44 16.61 25.16
C GLU A 819 7.32 15.59 24.97
N ALA A 820 6.30 15.92 24.19
CA ALA A 820 5.22 15.02 23.82
C ALA A 820 5.64 13.93 22.79
N GLY A 821 6.90 13.94 22.32
CA GLY A 821 7.43 12.92 21.42
C GLY A 821 6.84 12.96 20.01
N ILE A 822 6.36 14.13 19.54
CA ILE A 822 5.79 14.27 18.20
C ILE A 822 6.89 14.17 17.13
N PHE A 823 7.99 14.89 17.33
CA PHE A 823 9.13 14.89 16.40
C PHE A 823 9.96 13.62 16.64
N THR A 824 9.69 12.59 15.84
CA THR A 824 10.44 11.32 15.84
C THR A 824 11.37 11.29 14.61
N PRO A 825 12.67 11.56 14.78
CA PRO A 825 13.62 11.71 13.67
C PRO A 825 13.69 10.50 12.74
N GLU A 826 13.47 9.30 13.26
CA GLU A 826 13.50 8.04 12.49
C GLU A 826 12.35 7.95 11.47
N LYS A 827 11.30 8.76 11.64
CA LYS A 827 10.06 8.72 10.85
C LYS A 827 9.90 9.91 9.93
N LEU A 828 10.79 10.89 10.02
CA LEU A 828 10.82 12.06 9.15
C LEU A 828 11.60 11.71 7.89
N ASP A 829 11.08 12.19 6.74
CA ASP A 829 11.91 12.23 5.55
C ASP A 829 13.10 13.18 5.76
N GLU A 830 14.15 13.00 4.97
CA GLU A 830 15.38 13.78 5.14
C GLU A 830 15.15 15.29 5.00
N ALA A 831 14.23 15.73 4.13
CA ALA A 831 13.97 17.15 3.92
C ALA A 831 13.32 17.80 5.16
N GLN A 832 12.36 17.10 5.77
CA GLN A 832 11.72 17.50 7.01
C GLN A 832 12.69 17.42 8.19
N LEU A 833 13.52 16.37 8.25
CA LEU A 833 14.54 16.25 9.29
C LEU A 833 15.58 17.37 9.20
N VAL A 834 16.00 17.76 7.99
CA VAL A 834 16.87 18.93 7.77
C VAL A 834 16.20 20.20 8.29
N LYS A 835 14.95 20.48 7.92
CA LYS A 835 14.22 21.66 8.44
C LYS A 835 14.12 21.65 9.96
N TYR A 836 13.84 20.50 10.54
CA TYR A 836 13.76 20.33 11.99
C TYR A 836 15.10 20.61 12.69
N ILE A 837 16.20 20.00 12.22
CA ILE A 837 17.56 20.26 12.73
C ILE A 837 17.91 21.74 12.63
N GLU A 838 17.58 22.36 11.49
CA GLU A 838 17.85 23.77 11.27
C GLU A 838 17.02 24.69 12.19
N ALA A 839 15.77 24.34 12.46
CA ALA A 839 14.94 25.02 13.45
C ALA A 839 15.52 24.89 14.87
N LEU A 840 15.96 23.69 15.28
CA LEU A 840 16.64 23.48 16.57
C LEU A 840 17.89 24.37 16.70
N ILE A 841 18.70 24.50 15.65
CA ILE A 841 19.88 25.38 15.63
C ILE A 841 19.49 26.86 15.75
N ILE A 842 18.40 27.29 15.09
CA ILE A 842 17.92 28.68 15.19
C ILE A 842 17.53 29.02 16.63
N HIS A 843 16.82 28.11 17.31
CA HIS A 843 16.39 28.24 18.70
C HIS A 843 17.47 27.87 19.73
N GLY A 844 18.73 27.64 19.31
CA GLY A 844 19.86 27.41 20.23
C GLY A 844 19.87 26.04 20.92
N LYS A 845 19.04 25.08 20.49
CA LYS A 845 19.01 23.69 20.98
C LYS A 845 20.09 22.84 20.30
N TYR A 846 21.36 23.24 20.48
CA TYR A 846 22.49 22.64 19.78
C TYR A 846 22.72 21.16 20.13
N ASP A 847 22.51 20.76 21.38
CA ASP A 847 22.68 19.36 21.80
C ASP A 847 21.69 18.42 21.08
N ALA A 848 20.42 18.82 20.98
CA ALA A 848 19.39 18.07 20.25
C ALA A 848 19.65 18.06 18.73
N ALA A 849 20.09 19.18 18.16
CA ALA A 849 20.42 19.26 16.73
C ALA A 849 21.58 18.31 16.36
N TYR A 850 22.61 18.24 17.20
CA TYR A 850 23.78 17.38 16.96
C TYR A 850 23.45 15.88 17.05
N ALA A 851 22.51 15.49 17.91
CA ALA A 851 22.09 14.10 18.04
C ALA A 851 21.38 13.53 16.80
N TYR A 852 20.94 14.39 15.87
CA TYR A 852 20.19 13.98 14.68
C TYR A 852 20.89 14.31 13.36
N ILE A 853 21.98 15.09 13.40
CA ILE A 853 22.64 15.59 12.20
C ILE A 853 23.41 14.50 11.43
N ASP A 854 23.77 13.40 12.10
CA ASP A 854 24.36 12.20 11.48
C ASP A 854 23.37 11.45 10.57
N LYS A 855 22.06 11.63 10.80
CA LYS A 855 20.98 11.03 10.01
C LYS A 855 20.64 11.79 8.73
N VAL A 856 21.26 12.93 8.44
CA VAL A 856 21.00 13.70 7.20
C VAL A 856 22.28 13.93 6.41
N ARG A 857 22.15 14.14 5.10
CA ARG A 857 23.26 14.64 4.28
C ARG A 857 23.63 16.05 4.72
N CYS A 858 24.88 16.22 5.13
CA CYS A 858 25.38 17.53 5.52
C CYS A 858 25.23 18.57 4.40
N GLU A 859 25.28 18.14 3.14
CA GLU A 859 25.13 18.97 1.93
C GLU A 859 23.74 19.61 1.79
N ARG A 860 22.72 19.04 2.42
CA ARG A 860 21.36 19.62 2.43
C ARG A 860 21.17 20.67 3.51
N LEU A 861 22.06 20.74 4.50
CA LEU A 861 22.00 21.75 5.57
C LEU A 861 22.59 23.07 5.12
N ASN A 862 21.99 24.17 5.60
CA ASN A 862 22.49 25.52 5.37
C ASN A 862 23.86 25.69 6.05
N PRO A 863 24.94 26.03 5.30
CA PRO A 863 26.28 26.14 5.85
C PRO A 863 26.42 27.14 7.00
N LYS A 864 25.58 28.20 7.05
CA LYS A 864 25.59 29.15 8.18
C LYS A 864 25.08 28.51 9.48
N ARG A 865 24.10 27.61 9.38
CA ARG A 865 23.53 26.90 10.54
C ARG A 865 24.50 25.83 11.04
N VAL A 866 25.12 25.09 10.12
CA VAL A 866 26.20 24.15 10.45
C VAL A 866 27.35 24.86 11.16
N LEU A 867 27.79 26.02 10.66
CA LEU A 867 28.83 26.83 11.32
C LEU A 867 28.46 27.18 12.77
N ARG A 868 27.23 27.64 13.03
CA ARG A 868 26.77 27.97 14.39
C ARG A 868 26.82 26.75 15.33
N LEU A 869 26.44 25.57 14.83
CA LEU A 869 26.51 24.32 15.58
C LEU A 869 27.96 23.92 15.88
N CYS A 870 28.84 23.96 14.87
CA CYS A 870 30.27 23.68 15.03
C CYS A 870 30.93 24.64 16.04
N ASP A 871 30.64 25.94 15.95
CA ASP A 871 31.16 26.95 16.89
C ASP A 871 30.80 26.63 18.34
N TYR A 872 29.56 26.22 18.59
CA TYR A 872 29.11 25.84 19.94
C TYR A 872 29.92 24.65 20.48
N TYR A 873 30.01 23.56 19.72
CA TYR A 873 30.72 22.35 20.14
C TYR A 873 32.24 22.53 20.27
N ILE A 874 32.83 23.29 19.34
CA ILE A 874 34.27 23.61 19.40
C ILE A 874 34.55 24.43 20.66
N ARG A 875 33.76 25.46 20.97
CA ARG A 875 33.93 26.25 22.21
C ARG A 875 33.76 25.41 23.47
N LYS A 876 32.73 24.57 23.52
CA LYS A 876 32.51 23.62 24.63
C LYS A 876 33.71 22.67 24.80
N GLY A 877 34.30 22.21 23.71
CA GLY A 877 35.52 21.40 23.70
C GLY A 877 36.78 22.15 24.15
N ILE A 878 36.90 23.45 23.82
CA ILE A 878 37.97 24.33 24.31
C ILE A 878 37.85 24.50 25.83
N GLU A 879 36.64 24.74 26.34
CA GLU A 879 36.38 24.98 27.77
C GLU A 879 36.60 23.74 28.65
N SER A 880 36.47 22.55 28.07
CA SER A 880 36.62 21.26 28.76
C SER A 880 37.99 20.59 28.58
N ASP A 881 38.93 21.24 27.87
CA ASP A 881 40.25 20.70 27.50
C ASP A 881 40.18 19.39 26.66
N GLU A 882 39.01 19.06 26.12
CA GLU A 882 38.75 17.92 25.23
C GLU A 882 38.97 18.24 23.75
N LEU A 883 39.41 19.46 23.43
CA LEU A 883 39.72 19.96 22.08
C LEU A 883 40.67 19.03 21.30
N PHE A 884 41.47 18.22 21.99
CA PHE A 884 42.46 17.32 21.42
C PHE A 884 41.94 15.90 21.09
N LYS A 885 40.65 15.61 21.32
CA LYS A 885 40.00 14.33 20.95
C LYS A 885 38.68 14.51 20.20
N PRO A 886 38.62 15.26 19.09
CA PRO A 886 37.37 15.43 18.38
C PRO A 886 36.97 14.17 17.62
N ASP A 887 35.65 13.99 17.52
CA ASP A 887 35.06 13.01 16.63
C ASP A 887 35.30 13.41 15.16
N THR A 888 35.55 12.39 14.32
CA THR A 888 35.69 12.49 12.86
C THR A 888 34.48 13.19 12.24
N PHE A 889 33.30 13.00 12.84
CA PHE A 889 32.08 13.62 12.39
C PHE A 889 32.06 15.16 12.54
N LEU A 890 32.53 15.70 13.68
CA LEU A 890 32.64 17.15 13.88
C LEU A 890 33.64 17.79 12.91
N ILE A 891 34.75 17.10 12.63
CA ILE A 891 35.75 17.53 11.62
C ILE A 891 35.08 17.63 10.24
N GLY A 892 34.31 16.62 9.85
CA GLY A 892 33.57 16.61 8.58
C GLY A 892 32.57 17.77 8.46
N LEU A 893 31.78 18.05 9.52
CA LEU A 893 30.82 19.16 9.53
C LEU A 893 31.50 20.53 9.45
N ALA A 894 32.58 20.73 10.20
CA ALA A 894 33.36 21.96 10.16
C ALA A 894 34.00 22.18 8.77
N TYR A 895 34.53 21.11 8.16
CA TYR A 895 35.09 21.17 6.82
C TYR A 895 34.01 21.44 5.75
N TYR A 896 32.83 20.84 5.87
CA TYR A 896 31.70 21.12 4.98
C TYR A 896 31.34 22.61 5.00
N ALA A 897 31.18 23.21 6.18
CA ALA A 897 30.90 24.65 6.31
C ALA A 897 32.02 25.50 5.65
N PHE A 898 33.29 25.15 5.92
CA PHE A 898 34.46 25.80 5.33
C PHE A 898 34.47 25.72 3.80
N SER A 899 34.24 24.54 3.22
CA SER A 899 34.23 24.30 1.78
C SER A 899 33.16 25.13 1.03
N LYS A 900 32.10 25.54 1.74
CA LYS A 900 31.05 26.45 1.24
C LYS A 900 31.32 27.93 1.56
N GLY A 901 32.51 28.26 2.03
CA GLY A 901 32.94 29.62 2.36
C GLY A 901 32.33 30.19 3.65
N LYS A 902 31.92 29.33 4.59
CA LYS A 902 31.45 29.74 5.93
C LYS A 902 32.39 29.21 7.00
N TYR A 903 33.04 30.11 7.71
CA TYR A 903 33.98 29.79 8.76
C TYR A 903 34.03 30.91 9.81
N SER A 904 34.45 30.54 11.00
CA SER A 904 34.80 31.40 12.14
C SER A 904 36.26 31.15 12.53
N GLU A 905 36.82 32.02 13.37
CA GLU A 905 38.14 31.82 13.96
C GLU A 905 38.26 30.46 14.70
N TYR A 906 37.19 30.04 15.39
CA TYR A 906 37.14 28.76 16.11
C TYR A 906 37.20 27.57 15.16
N THR A 907 36.38 27.56 14.10
CA THR A 907 36.40 26.47 13.11
C THR A 907 37.71 26.38 12.35
N LEU A 908 38.35 27.50 12.01
CA LEU A 908 39.63 27.50 11.32
C LEU A 908 40.74 26.95 12.23
N LYS A 909 40.83 27.39 13.49
CA LYS A 909 41.76 26.82 14.49
C LYS A 909 41.55 25.31 14.66
N PHE A 910 40.30 24.88 14.71
CA PHE A 910 39.94 23.47 14.86
C PHE A 910 40.35 22.61 13.65
N LEU A 911 40.02 23.04 12.44
CA LEU A 911 40.39 22.33 11.21
C LEU A 911 41.91 22.30 11.01
N ASN A 912 42.60 23.37 11.38
CA ASN A 912 44.06 23.49 11.29
C ASN A 912 44.81 22.45 12.15
N ILE A 913 44.19 21.93 13.20
CA ILE A 913 44.76 20.87 14.04
C ILE A 913 44.33 19.47 13.54
N HIS A 914 43.06 19.32 13.15
CA HIS A 914 42.45 17.99 13.03
C HIS A 914 42.12 17.50 11.61
N TYR A 915 41.94 18.40 10.64
CA TYR A 915 41.51 18.01 9.30
C TYR A 915 42.65 17.36 8.50
N ASN A 916 42.41 16.18 7.94
CA ASN A 916 43.29 15.51 6.97
C ASN A 916 42.46 15.11 5.75
N GLY A 917 42.98 15.38 4.55
CA GLY A 917 42.27 15.10 3.29
C GLY A 917 43.18 15.27 2.09
N ALA A 918 42.62 15.63 0.94
CA ALA A 918 43.40 15.93 -0.26
C ALA A 918 44.34 17.12 -0.03
N ALA A 919 45.54 17.08 -0.62
CA ALA A 919 46.53 18.15 -0.47
C ALA A 919 45.98 19.50 -0.95
N ALA A 920 45.20 19.50 -2.04
CA ALA A 920 44.55 20.70 -2.57
C ALA A 920 43.58 21.36 -1.57
N ASP A 921 42.87 20.56 -0.77
CA ASP A 921 41.90 21.05 0.20
C ASP A 921 42.55 21.56 1.48
N MET A 922 43.60 20.88 1.95
CA MET A 922 44.44 21.38 3.04
C MET A 922 45.15 22.69 2.67
N HIS A 923 45.58 22.84 1.41
CA HIS A 923 46.16 24.09 0.91
C HIS A 923 45.15 25.25 0.91
N LYS A 924 43.90 25.01 0.48
CA LYS A 924 42.82 26.01 0.59
C LYS A 924 42.61 26.46 2.04
N LEU A 925 42.57 25.49 2.97
CA LEU A 925 42.45 25.77 4.40
C LEU A 925 43.61 26.62 4.92
N TRP A 926 44.85 26.28 4.55
CA TRP A 926 46.05 27.03 4.91
C TRP A 926 45.96 28.49 4.44
N LYS A 927 45.62 28.71 3.17
CA LYS A 927 45.51 30.06 2.59
C LYS A 927 44.52 30.92 3.36
N THR A 928 43.32 30.38 3.61
CA THR A 928 42.28 31.11 4.37
C THR A 928 42.66 31.33 5.83
N ALA A 929 43.26 30.35 6.50
CA ALA A 929 43.68 30.49 7.90
C ALA A 929 44.81 31.55 8.06
N LYS A 930 45.78 31.56 7.14
CA LYS A 930 46.87 32.54 7.10
C LYS A 930 46.36 33.96 6.87
N GLU A 931 45.43 34.16 5.93
CA GLU A 931 44.78 35.45 5.66
C GLU A 931 44.01 35.99 6.89
N GLN A 932 43.48 35.11 7.74
CA GLN A 932 42.80 35.46 8.99
C GLN A 932 43.74 35.57 10.21
N GLY A 933 45.06 35.42 10.03
CA GLY A 933 46.05 35.57 11.10
C GLY A 933 46.07 34.42 12.11
N ILE A 934 45.62 33.23 11.72
CA ILE A 934 45.64 32.01 12.55
C ILE A 934 47.00 31.32 12.38
N ASP A 935 47.53 30.77 13.47
CA ASP A 935 48.75 29.96 13.43
C ASP A 935 48.50 28.68 12.62
N VAL A 936 49.26 28.49 11.55
CA VAL A 936 49.13 27.41 10.57
C VAL A 936 50.27 26.38 10.62
N PHE A 937 51.19 26.50 11.59
CA PHE A 937 52.44 25.73 11.63
C PHE A 937 52.24 24.20 11.51
N GLU A 938 51.29 23.63 12.25
CA GLU A 938 51.01 22.19 12.22
C GLU A 938 50.39 21.72 10.89
N LEU A 939 49.55 22.55 10.26
CA LEU A 939 48.98 22.25 8.94
C LEU A 939 50.04 22.33 7.85
N GLU A 940 50.96 23.30 7.93
CA GLU A 940 52.11 23.41 7.02
C GLU A 940 52.99 22.16 7.08
N GLU A 941 53.34 21.72 8.29
CA GLU A 941 54.11 20.48 8.48
C GLU A 941 53.42 19.28 7.83
N ARG A 942 52.12 19.10 8.09
CA ARG A 942 51.32 18.00 7.54
C ARG A 942 51.22 18.05 6.03
N LEU A 943 50.98 19.23 5.46
CA LEU A 943 50.88 19.45 4.02
C LEU A 943 52.21 19.13 3.32
N ILE A 944 53.34 19.66 3.84
CA ILE A 944 54.69 19.37 3.31
C ILE A 944 54.97 17.86 3.37
N CYS A 945 54.69 17.21 4.50
CA CYS A 945 54.92 15.79 4.68
C CYS A 945 54.09 14.92 3.73
N GLN A 946 52.81 15.28 3.52
CA GLN A 946 51.93 14.58 2.57
C GLN A 946 52.41 14.75 1.14
N MET A 947 52.80 15.96 0.75
CA MET A 947 53.31 16.22 -0.60
C MET A 947 54.59 15.47 -0.90
N LEU A 948 55.54 15.43 0.03
CA LEU A 948 56.75 14.62 -0.13
C LEU A 948 56.43 13.13 -0.22
N PHE A 949 55.42 12.67 0.52
CA PHE A 949 55.01 11.26 0.49
C PHE A 949 54.32 10.88 -0.83
N CYS A 950 53.36 11.69 -1.29
CA CYS A 950 52.59 11.46 -2.51
C CYS A 950 53.28 11.92 -3.79
N ARG A 951 54.36 12.71 -3.69
CA ARG A 951 55.04 13.35 -4.82
C ARG A 951 54.11 14.28 -5.62
N CYS A 952 53.11 14.85 -4.97
CA CYS A 952 52.21 15.83 -5.57
C CYS A 952 52.72 17.27 -5.31
N SER A 953 52.37 18.19 -6.21
CA SER A 953 52.64 19.63 -6.08
C SER A 953 51.32 20.40 -5.99
N CYS A 954 51.26 21.45 -5.19
CA CYS A 954 50.18 22.44 -5.19
C CYS A 954 50.71 23.82 -5.62
N GLU A 955 49.81 24.71 -6.00
CA GLU A 955 50.12 26.12 -6.18
C GLU A 955 50.66 26.72 -4.87
N ASP A 956 51.52 27.74 -4.96
CA ASP A 956 52.08 28.48 -3.81
C ASP A 956 52.83 27.61 -2.77
N MET A 957 53.26 26.39 -3.12
CA MET A 957 53.93 25.51 -2.17
C MET A 957 55.26 26.06 -1.65
N ALA A 958 55.95 26.85 -2.46
CA ALA A 958 57.14 27.58 -2.02
C ALA A 958 56.79 28.51 -0.85
N ASP A 959 55.65 29.19 -0.89
CA ASP A 959 55.20 30.12 0.15
C ASP A 959 54.83 29.39 1.45
N VAL A 960 54.21 28.20 1.34
CA VAL A 960 53.91 27.32 2.49
C VAL A 960 55.21 26.91 3.17
N PHE A 961 56.19 26.45 2.39
CA PHE A 961 57.49 26.05 2.91
C PHE A 961 58.27 27.22 3.51
N SER A 962 58.27 28.37 2.84
CA SER A 962 58.94 29.59 3.29
C SER A 962 58.42 30.06 4.66
N HIS A 963 57.11 30.00 4.88
CA HIS A 963 56.52 30.33 6.19
C HIS A 963 56.86 29.30 7.27
N TYR A 964 56.73 28.00 6.96
CA TYR A 964 57.10 26.93 7.90
C TYR A 964 58.58 27.01 8.32
N GLY A 965 59.47 27.21 7.34
CA GLY A 965 60.92 27.32 7.54
C GLY A 965 61.33 28.48 8.46
N GLY A 966 60.61 29.60 8.40
CA GLY A 966 60.84 30.77 9.25
C GLY A 966 60.43 30.58 10.72
N ASN A 967 59.56 29.61 11.02
CA ASN A 967 58.88 29.47 12.31
C ASN A 967 59.31 28.24 13.12
N GLY A 968 60.56 27.79 12.97
CA GLY A 968 61.09 26.67 13.77
C GLY A 968 60.80 25.28 13.19
N ALA A 969 60.82 25.16 11.86
CA ALA A 969 60.62 23.92 11.12
C ALA A 969 61.49 22.74 11.61
N GLY A 970 60.93 21.53 11.52
CA GLY A 970 61.67 20.29 11.77
C GLY A 970 62.80 20.08 10.77
N GLU A 971 64.05 19.98 11.23
CA GLU A 971 65.23 19.95 10.36
C GLU A 971 65.19 18.87 9.28
N ARG A 972 64.68 17.67 9.62
CA ARG A 972 64.57 16.55 8.68
C ARG A 972 63.58 16.80 7.55
N ILE A 973 62.50 17.53 7.81
CA ILE A 973 61.48 17.85 6.80
C ILE A 973 62.03 18.89 5.84
N VAL A 974 62.73 19.89 6.38
CA VAL A 974 63.47 20.89 5.59
C VAL A 974 64.50 20.21 4.68
N GLU A 975 65.30 19.30 5.22
CA GLU A 975 66.28 18.53 4.44
C GLU A 975 65.62 17.70 3.32
N ALA A 976 64.55 16.98 3.65
CA ALA A 976 63.82 16.18 2.68
C ALA A 976 63.22 17.03 1.55
N TYR A 977 62.64 18.19 1.89
CA TYR A 977 62.04 19.11 0.92
C TYR A 977 63.10 19.71 -0.01
N LEU A 978 64.20 20.22 0.53
CA LEU A 978 65.29 20.78 -0.27
C LEU A 978 65.90 19.72 -1.19
N ALA A 979 66.11 18.50 -0.68
CA ALA A 979 66.73 17.40 -1.41
C ALA A 979 65.83 16.89 -2.54
N TYR A 980 64.53 16.71 -2.27
CA TYR A 980 63.56 16.28 -3.26
C TYR A 980 63.44 17.28 -4.42
N ASN A 981 63.21 18.57 -4.11
CA ASN A 981 63.09 19.59 -5.17
C ASN A 981 64.41 19.79 -5.93
N ALA A 982 65.57 19.73 -5.26
CA ALA A 982 66.87 19.77 -5.92
C ALA A 982 67.07 18.56 -6.86
N TYR A 983 66.58 17.37 -6.50
CA TYR A 983 66.59 16.19 -7.36
C TYR A 983 65.70 16.39 -8.59
N MET A 984 64.47 16.88 -8.41
CA MET A 984 63.56 17.17 -9.52
C MET A 984 64.17 18.21 -10.50
N TYR A 985 64.83 19.24 -9.99
CA TYR A 985 65.49 20.26 -10.81
C TYR A 985 66.76 19.77 -11.51
N PHE A 986 67.66 19.11 -10.77
CA PHE A 986 68.97 18.74 -11.29
C PHE A 986 68.90 17.49 -12.18
N VAL A 987 68.25 16.42 -11.70
CA VAL A 987 68.18 15.13 -12.38
C VAL A 987 67.02 15.12 -13.38
N LYS A 988 65.77 15.37 -12.94
CA LYS A 988 64.58 15.32 -13.80
C LYS A 988 64.38 16.55 -14.70
N SER A 989 65.18 17.59 -14.54
CA SER A 989 65.10 18.85 -15.31
C SER A 989 63.75 19.57 -15.18
N GLU A 990 63.04 19.39 -14.06
CA GLU A 990 61.81 20.12 -13.77
C GLU A 990 62.12 21.54 -13.28
N LYS A 991 61.19 22.47 -13.49
CA LYS A 991 61.33 23.84 -12.96
C LYS A 991 60.92 23.86 -11.48
N VAL A 992 61.71 24.53 -10.66
CA VAL A 992 61.44 24.74 -9.22
C VAL A 992 61.50 26.23 -8.90
N SER A 993 60.95 26.64 -7.76
CA SER A 993 60.99 28.03 -7.32
C SER A 993 62.43 28.48 -7.01
N ASP A 994 62.79 29.68 -7.43
CA ASP A 994 64.11 30.29 -7.17
C ASP A 994 64.38 30.46 -5.66
N GLU A 995 63.33 30.60 -4.85
CA GLU A 995 63.41 30.71 -3.38
C GLU A 995 64.11 29.50 -2.75
N LEU A 996 63.95 28.31 -3.36
CA LEU A 996 64.60 27.07 -2.93
C LEU A 996 66.12 27.25 -2.80
N PHE A 997 66.74 27.93 -3.78
CA PHE A 997 68.18 28.13 -3.82
C PHE A 997 68.64 29.11 -2.75
N GLY A 998 67.82 30.10 -2.38
CA GLY A 998 68.05 30.98 -1.23
C GLY A 998 68.21 30.17 0.07
N PHE A 999 67.29 29.22 0.32
CA PHE A 999 67.39 28.34 1.49
C PHE A 999 68.64 27.45 1.48
N ILE A 1000 69.03 26.94 0.31
CA ILE A 1000 70.26 26.13 0.17
C ILE A 1000 71.50 27.00 0.46
N GLU A 1001 71.55 28.23 -0.06
CA GLU A 1001 72.64 29.19 0.20
C GLU A 1001 72.78 29.52 1.69
N ASP A 1002 71.67 29.75 2.38
CA ASP A 1002 71.67 30.08 3.81
C ASP A 1002 72.15 28.90 4.67
N ARG A 1003 71.79 27.66 4.30
CA ARG A 1003 72.30 26.46 4.96
C ARG A 1003 73.80 26.25 4.73
N LEU A 1004 74.28 26.49 3.50
CA LEU A 1004 75.71 26.42 3.20
C LEU A 1004 76.51 27.51 3.94
N ARG A 1005 75.95 28.72 4.10
CA ARG A 1005 76.56 29.82 4.88
C ARG A 1005 76.67 29.52 6.38
N THR A 1006 75.70 28.77 6.91
CA THR A 1006 75.66 28.39 8.34
C THR A 1006 76.45 27.11 8.65
N GLU A 1007 77.30 26.64 7.72
CA GLU A 1007 78.13 25.42 7.82
C GLU A 1007 77.33 24.14 8.17
N LYS A 1008 76.03 24.12 7.88
CA LYS A 1008 75.23 22.90 8.02
C LYS A 1008 75.58 21.93 6.89
N ASP A 1009 75.54 20.63 7.17
CA ASP A 1009 75.71 19.63 6.12
C ASP A 1009 74.54 19.71 5.13
N VAL A 1010 74.87 19.84 3.85
CA VAL A 1010 73.92 19.96 2.75
C VAL A 1010 74.12 18.77 1.82
N ILE A 1011 73.05 18.07 1.50
CA ILE A 1011 73.08 16.88 0.64
C ILE A 1011 73.66 17.22 -0.74
N LEU A 1012 74.41 16.28 -1.31
CA LEU A 1012 75.10 16.42 -2.58
C LEU A 1012 74.21 16.97 -3.70
N VAL A 1013 72.97 16.47 -3.83
CA VAL A 1013 72.03 16.93 -4.86
C VAL A 1013 71.70 18.41 -4.77
N CYS A 1014 71.57 18.97 -3.55
CA CYS A 1014 71.29 20.39 -3.35
C CYS A 1014 72.48 21.25 -3.79
N ARG A 1015 73.71 20.80 -3.55
CA ARG A 1015 74.93 21.48 -4.02
C ARG A 1015 75.02 21.47 -5.55
N LEU A 1016 74.71 20.33 -6.18
CA LEU A 1016 74.69 20.18 -7.63
C LEU A 1016 73.60 21.02 -8.30
N ALA A 1017 72.39 21.01 -7.73
CA ALA A 1017 71.28 21.84 -8.16
C ALA A 1017 71.63 23.34 -8.06
N LEU A 1018 72.27 23.78 -6.97
CA LEU A 1018 72.70 25.17 -6.80
C LEU A 1018 73.73 25.60 -7.86
N LEU A 1019 74.70 24.74 -8.18
CA LEU A 1019 75.67 25.02 -9.26
C LEU A 1019 75.00 25.10 -10.64
N LYS A 1020 74.05 24.20 -10.93
CA LYS A 1020 73.28 24.29 -12.18
C LYS A 1020 72.49 25.62 -12.23
N PHE A 1021 71.84 26.01 -11.15
CA PHE A 1021 71.12 27.29 -11.05
C PHE A 1021 72.04 28.50 -11.26
N TYR A 1022 73.23 28.50 -10.65
CA TYR A 1022 74.22 29.55 -10.88
C TYR A 1022 74.70 29.60 -12.33
N SER A 1023 74.82 28.46 -13.02
CA SER A 1023 75.20 28.44 -14.43
C SER A 1023 74.13 28.98 -15.38
N GLU A 1024 72.87 28.97 -14.96
CA GLU A 1024 71.73 29.51 -15.71
C GLU A 1024 71.45 30.98 -15.36
N THR A 1025 72.07 31.51 -14.30
CA THR A 1025 71.95 32.91 -13.88
C THR A 1025 72.83 33.81 -14.75
N ALA A 1026 72.31 34.93 -15.25
CA ALA A 1026 73.01 35.79 -16.20
C ALA A 1026 74.36 36.34 -15.66
N ASP A 1027 74.38 36.81 -14.40
CA ASP A 1027 75.59 37.29 -13.73
C ASP A 1027 75.63 36.86 -12.25
N LEU A 1028 76.79 36.41 -11.78
CA LEU A 1028 77.00 36.01 -10.38
C LEU A 1028 77.53 37.16 -9.53
N THR A 1029 76.98 37.30 -8.33
CA THR A 1029 77.57 38.17 -7.30
C THR A 1029 78.88 37.57 -6.77
N GLU A 1030 79.79 38.40 -6.24
CA GLU A 1030 81.07 37.95 -5.70
C GLU A 1030 80.93 36.83 -4.65
N ASN A 1031 79.91 36.93 -3.79
CA ASN A 1031 79.57 35.91 -2.80
C ASN A 1031 79.14 34.58 -3.44
N ARG A 1032 78.28 34.63 -4.47
CA ARG A 1032 77.84 33.42 -5.22
C ARG A 1032 78.98 32.81 -6.01
N ALA A 1033 79.83 33.62 -6.64
CA ALA A 1033 81.02 33.16 -7.36
C ALA A 1033 82.01 32.45 -6.42
N THR A 1034 82.25 33.02 -5.24
CA THR A 1034 83.10 32.39 -4.21
C THR A 1034 82.52 31.07 -3.69
N MET A 1035 81.20 31.01 -3.48
CA MET A 1035 80.52 29.79 -3.08
C MET A 1035 80.58 28.72 -4.19
N ALA A 1036 80.33 29.12 -5.44
CA ALA A 1036 80.45 28.26 -6.61
C ALA A 1036 81.88 27.69 -6.74
N GLN A 1037 82.91 28.50 -6.53
CA GLN A 1037 84.32 28.06 -6.55
C GLN A 1037 84.56 26.96 -5.53
N LYS A 1038 84.15 27.16 -4.27
CA LYS A 1038 84.32 26.16 -3.21
C LYS A 1038 83.61 24.84 -3.55
N LEU A 1039 82.37 24.92 -4.04
CA LEU A 1039 81.57 23.74 -4.41
C LEU A 1039 82.18 23.00 -5.60
N VAL A 1040 82.60 23.70 -6.66
CA VAL A 1040 83.23 23.11 -7.84
C VAL A 1040 84.56 22.42 -7.47
N GLU A 1041 85.39 23.05 -6.63
CA GLU A 1041 86.64 22.44 -6.14
C GLU A 1041 86.37 21.16 -5.33
N GLU A 1042 85.39 21.18 -4.42
CA GLU A 1042 85.02 20.03 -3.60
C GLU A 1042 84.50 18.86 -4.46
N LEU A 1043 83.56 19.14 -5.36
CA LEU A 1043 82.94 18.15 -6.23
C LEU A 1043 83.93 17.56 -7.24
N SER A 1044 84.84 18.39 -7.76
CA SER A 1044 85.92 17.92 -8.64
C SER A 1044 86.90 16.99 -7.93
N ARG A 1045 87.18 17.20 -6.63
CA ARG A 1045 87.99 16.26 -5.82
C ARG A 1045 87.29 14.92 -5.65
N LYS A 1046 85.96 14.91 -5.52
CA LYS A 1046 85.10 13.72 -5.48
C LYS A 1046 84.92 13.05 -6.85
N GLY A 1047 85.46 13.64 -7.92
CA GLY A 1047 85.41 13.08 -9.26
C GLY A 1047 84.12 13.37 -10.02
N CYS A 1048 83.29 14.30 -9.53
CA CYS A 1048 82.09 14.77 -10.22
C CYS A 1048 82.48 15.79 -11.29
N MET A 1049 81.92 15.65 -12.49
CA MET A 1049 82.07 16.60 -13.59
C MET A 1049 80.75 16.66 -14.37
N PHE A 1050 80.22 17.86 -14.53
CA PHE A 1050 79.00 18.15 -15.30
C PHE A 1050 79.27 19.29 -16.28
N SER A 1051 78.50 19.33 -17.37
CA SER A 1051 78.55 20.32 -18.43
C SER A 1051 78.41 21.75 -17.91
N CYS A 1052 77.56 21.98 -16.92
CA CYS A 1052 77.36 23.29 -16.30
C CYS A 1052 78.62 23.86 -15.62
N PHE A 1053 79.62 23.04 -15.29
CA PHE A 1053 80.82 23.51 -14.59
C PHE A 1053 81.71 24.39 -15.49
N SER A 1054 81.67 24.20 -16.81
CA SER A 1054 82.48 24.99 -17.74
C SER A 1054 82.06 26.46 -17.74
N TYR A 1055 80.82 26.79 -17.40
CA TYR A 1055 80.31 28.16 -17.31
C TYR A 1055 81.11 29.01 -16.30
N PHE A 1056 81.60 28.40 -15.22
CA PHE A 1056 82.28 29.13 -14.15
C PHE A 1056 83.70 29.60 -14.47
N SER A 1057 84.28 29.18 -15.59
CA SER A 1057 85.60 29.66 -16.06
C SER A 1057 85.67 31.18 -16.25
N ARG A 1058 84.51 31.83 -16.40
CA ARG A 1058 84.32 33.28 -16.47
C ARG A 1058 84.62 34.00 -15.15
N TYR A 1059 84.46 33.33 -14.01
CA TYR A 1059 84.55 33.95 -12.68
C TYR A 1059 85.78 33.52 -11.90
N PHE A 1060 86.23 32.27 -12.05
CA PHE A 1060 87.42 31.74 -11.36
C PHE A 1060 88.10 30.63 -12.16
N ALA A 1061 89.36 30.33 -11.83
CA ALA A 1061 90.10 29.26 -12.46
C ALA A 1061 89.53 27.88 -12.09
N LEU A 1062 89.12 27.09 -13.09
CA LEU A 1062 88.58 25.76 -12.87
C LEU A 1062 89.66 24.78 -12.39
N PRO A 1063 89.32 23.80 -11.51
CA PRO A 1063 90.25 22.75 -11.11
C PRO A 1063 90.80 21.97 -12.31
N TYR A 1064 92.10 21.62 -12.27
CA TYR A 1064 92.79 20.90 -13.35
C TYR A 1064 92.09 19.60 -13.81
N ARG A 1065 91.33 18.94 -12.94
CA ARG A 1065 90.61 17.70 -13.27
C ARG A 1065 89.47 17.90 -14.28
N ILE A 1066 88.91 19.11 -14.37
CA ILE A 1066 87.80 19.47 -15.27
C ILE A 1066 88.20 20.52 -16.31
N LEU A 1067 89.31 21.24 -16.08
CA LEU A 1067 89.89 22.18 -17.03
C LEU A 1067 90.13 21.50 -18.40
N ASP A 1068 89.85 22.23 -19.48
CA ASP A 1068 90.00 21.79 -20.89
C ASP A 1068 89.16 20.56 -21.31
N LYS A 1069 88.13 20.20 -20.54
CA LYS A 1069 87.24 19.07 -20.85
C LYS A 1069 85.83 19.52 -21.19
N THR A 1070 85.31 19.04 -22.31
CA THR A 1070 83.91 19.19 -22.71
C THR A 1070 83.13 17.94 -22.28
N ALA A 1071 82.08 18.11 -21.48
CA ALA A 1071 81.23 17.02 -21.00
C ALA A 1071 80.00 16.82 -21.88
N VAL A 1072 79.74 15.56 -22.25
CA VAL A 1072 78.49 15.10 -22.86
C VAL A 1072 77.67 14.43 -21.78
N GLU A 1073 76.41 14.84 -21.65
CA GLU A 1073 75.49 14.32 -20.65
C GLU A 1073 74.33 13.61 -21.32
N TYR A 1074 73.94 12.47 -20.74
CA TYR A 1074 72.73 11.76 -21.10
C TYR A 1074 72.00 11.35 -19.83
N LYS A 1075 70.68 11.56 -19.82
CA LYS A 1075 69.85 11.33 -18.64
C LYS A 1075 68.91 10.16 -18.88
N THR A 1076 69.06 9.12 -18.09
CA THR A 1076 68.14 7.98 -18.07
C THR A 1076 68.18 7.27 -16.71
N ASP A 1077 67.50 6.14 -16.56
CA ASP A 1077 67.52 5.34 -15.34
C ASP A 1077 68.96 4.96 -14.96
N PRO A 1078 69.38 5.16 -13.70
CA PRO A 1078 70.72 4.80 -13.23
C PRO A 1078 71.08 3.33 -13.40
N GLU A 1079 70.10 2.42 -13.50
CA GLU A 1079 70.30 0.99 -13.71
C GLU A 1079 70.53 0.62 -15.18
N HIS A 1080 70.20 1.51 -16.12
CA HIS A 1080 70.42 1.25 -17.55
C HIS A 1080 71.91 1.35 -17.92
N ARG A 1081 72.30 0.60 -18.96
CA ARG A 1081 73.64 0.73 -19.54
C ARG A 1081 73.60 1.73 -20.68
N VAL A 1082 74.42 2.79 -20.56
CA VAL A 1082 74.50 3.87 -21.54
C VAL A 1082 75.86 3.84 -22.23
N VAL A 1083 75.84 3.70 -23.55
CA VAL A 1083 77.05 3.65 -24.39
C VAL A 1083 77.05 4.83 -25.34
N ILE A 1084 78.13 5.61 -25.32
CA ILE A 1084 78.37 6.65 -26.33
C ILE A 1084 79.22 6.08 -27.46
N HIS A 1085 78.73 6.23 -28.68
CA HIS A 1085 79.42 5.89 -29.91
C HIS A 1085 79.91 7.18 -30.53
N TYR A 1086 81.22 7.41 -30.61
CA TYR A 1086 81.76 8.64 -31.16
C TYR A 1086 82.86 8.42 -32.21
N ALA A 1087 82.96 9.30 -33.20
CA ALA A 1087 83.96 9.31 -34.26
C ALA A 1087 84.60 10.71 -34.36
N VAL A 1088 85.93 10.77 -34.53
CA VAL A 1088 86.68 12.03 -34.56
C VAL A 1088 86.99 12.43 -36.00
N GLY A 1089 86.64 13.66 -36.40
CA GLY A 1089 86.96 14.21 -37.72
C GLY A 1089 86.22 13.52 -38.87
N LYS A 1090 86.97 12.99 -39.86
CA LYS A 1090 86.43 12.31 -41.06
C LYS A 1090 86.40 10.78 -40.94
N GLU A 1091 86.71 10.24 -39.76
CA GLU A 1091 86.65 8.79 -39.53
C GLU A 1091 85.22 8.27 -39.70
N THR A 1092 85.08 7.11 -40.34
CA THR A 1092 83.79 6.46 -40.59
C THR A 1092 83.42 5.43 -39.53
N GLU A 1093 84.37 4.98 -38.71
CA GLU A 1093 84.15 4.00 -37.65
C GLU A 1093 83.89 4.71 -36.31
N TYR A 1094 82.89 4.24 -35.58
CA TYR A 1094 82.51 4.74 -34.27
C TYR A 1094 83.19 3.94 -33.16
N ILE A 1095 83.74 4.64 -32.17
CA ILE A 1095 84.28 4.05 -30.94
C ILE A 1095 83.15 4.00 -29.91
N ALA A 1096 82.82 2.79 -29.44
CA ALA A 1096 81.84 2.56 -28.38
C ALA A 1096 82.51 2.64 -26.99
N MET A 1097 81.96 3.42 -26.09
CA MET A 1097 82.44 3.56 -24.71
C MET A 1097 81.27 3.65 -23.74
N ASP A 1098 81.33 2.94 -22.61
CA ASP A 1098 80.36 3.11 -21.53
C ASP A 1098 80.48 4.52 -20.95
N MET A 1099 79.35 5.22 -20.83
CA MET A 1099 79.27 6.48 -20.11
C MET A 1099 79.20 6.20 -18.60
N LYS A 1100 79.83 7.05 -17.78
CA LYS A 1100 79.82 6.87 -16.33
C LYS A 1100 78.57 7.52 -15.75
N ASN A 1101 77.75 6.77 -15.01
CA ASN A 1101 76.71 7.34 -14.16
C ASN A 1101 77.38 8.22 -13.08
N MET A 1102 77.31 9.53 -13.28
CA MET A 1102 78.00 10.52 -12.45
C MET A 1102 77.18 10.84 -11.19
N TYR A 1103 75.85 10.87 -11.33
CA TYR A 1103 74.92 11.06 -10.22
C TYR A 1103 73.50 10.64 -10.62
N GLU A 1104 72.94 9.63 -9.96
CA GLU A 1104 71.51 9.24 -9.97
C GLU A 1104 70.83 9.32 -11.36
N GLY A 1105 71.49 8.80 -12.40
CA GLY A 1105 70.93 8.74 -13.77
C GLY A 1105 71.46 9.79 -14.74
N ILE A 1106 72.39 10.66 -14.33
CA ILE A 1106 73.12 11.55 -15.23
C ILE A 1106 74.43 10.88 -15.64
N PHE A 1107 74.46 10.34 -16.85
CA PHE A 1107 75.62 9.70 -17.45
C PHE A 1107 76.49 10.74 -18.14
N VAL A 1108 77.78 10.75 -17.83
CA VAL A 1108 78.72 11.75 -18.34
C VAL A 1108 79.92 11.09 -19.01
N LYS A 1109 80.26 11.59 -20.20
CA LYS A 1109 81.55 11.34 -20.86
C LYS A 1109 82.20 12.67 -21.19
N SER A 1110 83.46 12.85 -20.77
CA SER A 1110 84.24 14.03 -21.12
C SER A 1110 85.26 13.76 -22.24
N PHE A 1111 85.43 14.78 -23.08
CA PHE A 1111 86.39 14.84 -24.18
C PHE A 1111 87.31 16.04 -23.99
N VAL A 1112 88.57 15.93 -24.42
CA VAL A 1112 89.46 17.08 -24.61
C VAL A 1112 89.39 17.39 -26.10
N LEU A 1113 88.89 18.57 -26.47
CA LEU A 1113 88.71 18.98 -27.85
C LEU A 1113 89.81 19.96 -28.25
N PHE A 1114 90.40 19.73 -29.42
CA PHE A 1114 91.35 20.65 -30.02
C PHE A 1114 90.71 21.56 -31.07
N TYR A 1115 91.34 22.68 -31.38
CA TYR A 1115 90.86 23.59 -32.42
C TYR A 1115 90.68 22.86 -33.77
N GLY A 1116 89.46 22.91 -34.30
CA GLY A 1116 89.06 22.21 -35.54
C GLY A 1116 88.53 20.79 -35.34
N ASP A 1117 88.58 20.24 -34.12
CA ASP A 1117 88.00 18.93 -33.82
C ASP A 1117 86.47 18.97 -33.94
N LYS A 1118 85.95 17.98 -34.66
CA LYS A 1118 84.52 17.69 -34.75
C LYS A 1118 84.32 16.25 -34.32
N ILE A 1119 83.61 16.05 -33.20
CA ILE A 1119 83.23 14.72 -32.72
C ILE A 1119 81.77 14.50 -33.10
N ARG A 1120 81.52 13.53 -33.98
CA ARG A 1120 80.17 13.03 -34.26
C ARG A 1120 79.88 11.91 -33.27
N TYR A 1121 78.72 11.92 -32.64
CA TYR A 1121 78.36 10.90 -31.66
C TYR A 1121 76.86 10.62 -31.64
N TYR A 1122 76.50 9.41 -31.24
CA TYR A 1122 75.14 9.06 -30.82
C TYR A 1122 75.24 8.19 -29.57
N ILE A 1123 74.11 8.03 -28.87
CA ILE A 1123 74.05 7.32 -27.59
C ILE A 1123 73.07 6.17 -27.73
N THR A 1124 73.46 4.99 -27.23
CA THR A 1124 72.58 3.83 -27.09
C THR A 1124 72.31 3.58 -25.61
N GLU A 1125 71.03 3.45 -25.30
CA GLU A 1125 70.51 3.07 -23.99
C GLU A 1125 70.03 1.61 -24.07
N GLU A 1126 70.67 0.73 -23.32
CA GLU A 1126 70.27 -0.67 -23.18
C GLU A 1126 69.41 -0.83 -21.92
N SER A 1127 68.16 -1.28 -22.11
CA SER A 1127 67.18 -1.56 -21.05
C SER A 1127 66.55 -2.95 -21.23
N ASP A 1128 65.80 -3.42 -20.23
CA ASP A 1128 65.04 -4.67 -20.31
C ASP A 1128 63.94 -4.65 -21.39
N GLU A 1129 63.49 -3.46 -21.81
CA GLU A 1129 62.47 -3.24 -22.84
C GLU A 1129 63.04 -3.14 -24.26
N GLY A 1130 64.38 -3.13 -24.40
CA GLY A 1130 65.11 -3.04 -25.68
C GLY A 1130 66.17 -1.94 -25.71
N GLU A 1131 66.80 -1.78 -26.87
CA GLU A 1131 67.82 -0.76 -27.13
C GLU A 1131 67.20 0.49 -27.75
N LYS A 1132 67.53 1.66 -27.20
CA LYS A 1132 67.08 2.96 -27.70
C LYS A 1132 68.27 3.78 -28.17
N THR A 1133 68.26 4.21 -29.42
CA THR A 1133 69.35 4.97 -30.04
C THR A 1133 68.94 6.42 -30.25
N THR A 1134 69.78 7.36 -29.83
CA THR A 1134 69.58 8.78 -30.12
C THR A 1134 69.93 9.13 -31.57
N PRO A 1135 69.44 10.25 -32.12
CA PRO A 1135 70.01 10.84 -33.34
C PRO A 1135 71.53 11.07 -33.23
N GLU A 1136 72.20 11.19 -34.37
CA GLU A 1136 73.61 11.61 -34.44
C GLU A 1136 73.72 13.12 -34.16
N TYR A 1137 74.57 13.46 -33.19
CA TYR A 1137 74.90 14.83 -32.79
C TYR A 1137 76.37 15.12 -33.10
N THR A 1138 76.73 16.40 -33.20
CA THR A 1138 78.12 16.83 -33.39
C THR A 1138 78.52 17.83 -32.31
N ILE A 1139 79.67 17.61 -31.69
CA ILE A 1139 80.30 18.57 -30.78
C ILE A 1139 81.56 19.09 -31.46
N GLU A 1140 81.69 20.41 -31.47
CA GLU A 1140 82.85 21.10 -32.03
C GLU A 1140 83.53 21.90 -30.92
N TYR A 1141 84.85 22.06 -31.04
CA TYR A 1141 85.57 22.96 -30.15
C TYR A 1141 84.99 24.38 -30.27
N SER A 1142 84.68 24.98 -29.13
CA SER A 1142 84.22 26.36 -29.02
C SER A 1142 85.22 27.13 -28.16
N PRO A 1143 85.83 28.22 -28.64
CA PRO A 1143 86.77 28.98 -27.83
C PRO A 1143 86.07 29.57 -26.61
N SER A 1144 86.66 29.35 -25.44
CA SER A 1144 86.17 29.88 -24.17
C SER A 1144 86.20 31.41 -24.22
N THR A 1145 85.04 32.07 -24.09
CA THR A 1145 84.97 33.54 -24.04
C THR A 1145 85.65 34.03 -22.76
N GLU A 1146 86.70 34.85 -22.91
CA GLU A 1146 87.40 35.67 -21.90
C GLU A 1146 87.32 35.16 -20.44
N GLY A 1147 88.25 34.27 -20.05
CA GLY A 1147 88.35 33.70 -18.69
C GLY A 1147 89.76 33.82 -18.08
N VAL A 1148 89.84 33.73 -16.75
CA VAL A 1148 90.99 34.15 -15.90
C VAL A 1148 92.18 33.16 -15.90
N ALA A 1149 92.10 32.02 -16.60
CA ALA A 1149 93.25 31.13 -16.78
C ALA A 1149 93.09 30.20 -18.01
N SER A 1150 94.06 30.23 -18.92
CA SER A 1150 94.20 29.29 -20.04
C SER A 1150 94.88 28.00 -19.57
N GLY A 1151 94.21 26.86 -19.75
CA GLY A 1151 94.79 25.54 -19.51
C GLY A 1151 95.84 25.16 -20.55
N ARG A 1152 96.59 24.08 -20.29
CA ARG A 1152 97.64 23.61 -21.21
C ARG A 1152 97.07 23.26 -22.60
N TYR A 1153 95.88 22.67 -22.65
CA TYR A 1153 95.25 22.31 -23.92
C TYR A 1153 94.55 23.51 -24.57
N GLU A 1154 94.02 24.45 -23.79
CA GLU A 1154 93.50 25.69 -24.35
C GLU A 1154 94.61 26.53 -25.01
N LEU A 1155 95.80 26.59 -24.40
CA LEU A 1155 96.95 27.25 -25.01
C LEU A 1155 97.38 26.56 -26.32
N LEU A 1156 97.25 25.23 -26.41
CA LEU A 1156 97.43 24.51 -27.68
C LEU A 1156 96.36 24.89 -28.71
N ASN A 1157 95.11 25.09 -28.27
CA ASN A 1157 94.03 25.51 -29.15
C ASN A 1157 94.25 26.92 -29.69
N THR A 1158 94.69 27.86 -28.84
CA THR A 1158 95.06 29.20 -29.28
C THR A 1158 96.23 29.17 -30.27
N ILE A 1159 97.25 28.32 -30.06
CA ILE A 1159 98.35 28.14 -31.03
C ILE A 1159 97.83 27.57 -32.36
N MET A 1160 96.89 26.63 -32.32
CA MET A 1160 96.28 26.04 -33.52
C MET A 1160 95.38 27.06 -34.25
N GLU A 1161 94.68 27.93 -33.52
CA GLU A 1161 93.92 29.08 -34.04
C GLU A 1161 94.83 30.09 -34.74
N ASP A 1162 95.87 30.57 -34.06
CA ASP A 1162 96.84 31.53 -34.60
C ASP A 1162 97.47 31.00 -35.88
N LYS A 1163 97.76 29.69 -35.91
CA LYS A 1163 98.29 29.00 -37.09
C LYS A 1163 97.29 28.97 -38.25
N ALA A 1164 96.02 28.75 -37.97
CA ALA A 1164 94.97 28.67 -38.98
C ALA A 1164 94.60 30.05 -39.54
N VAL A 1165 94.63 31.10 -38.71
CA VAL A 1165 94.38 32.50 -39.09
C VAL A 1165 95.62 33.15 -39.74
N GLY A 1166 96.81 32.58 -39.52
CA GLY A 1166 98.07 33.02 -40.13
C GLY A 1166 98.80 34.13 -39.36
N ASP A 1167 98.46 34.36 -38.10
CA ASP A 1167 99.11 35.33 -37.22
C ASP A 1167 100.42 34.75 -36.65
N LYS A 1168 101.54 35.11 -37.29
CA LYS A 1168 102.86 34.58 -36.94
C LYS A 1168 103.42 35.12 -35.63
N ASP A 1169 103.01 36.32 -35.23
CA ASP A 1169 103.55 36.97 -34.02
C ASP A 1169 102.88 36.38 -32.77
N SER A 1170 101.55 36.24 -32.80
CA SER A 1170 100.79 35.56 -31.73
C SER A 1170 101.18 34.09 -31.61
N LEU A 1171 101.35 33.39 -32.75
CA LEU A 1171 101.79 31.99 -32.78
C LEU A 1171 103.15 31.76 -32.10
N ALA A 1172 104.15 32.63 -32.37
CA ALA A 1172 105.47 32.51 -31.76
C ALA A 1172 105.39 32.75 -30.24
N SER A 1173 104.67 33.80 -29.82
CA SER A 1173 104.47 34.14 -28.41
C SER A 1173 103.78 33.02 -27.61
N HIS A 1174 102.65 32.51 -28.11
CA HIS A 1174 101.93 31.42 -27.45
C HIS A 1174 102.69 30.10 -27.47
N SER A 1175 103.47 29.81 -28.53
CA SER A 1175 104.33 28.62 -28.60
C SER A 1175 105.47 28.65 -27.58
N ASP A 1176 106.11 29.80 -27.39
CA ASP A 1176 107.14 29.99 -26.36
C ASP A 1176 106.55 29.88 -24.95
N LEU A 1177 105.36 30.45 -24.73
CA LEU A 1177 104.62 30.32 -23.46
C LEU A 1177 104.25 28.86 -23.17
N TYR A 1178 103.79 28.10 -24.18
CA TYR A 1178 103.50 26.67 -24.04
C TYR A 1178 104.76 25.84 -23.77
N ALA A 1179 105.86 26.13 -24.46
CA ALA A 1179 107.14 25.47 -24.23
C ALA A 1179 107.66 25.72 -22.80
N PHE A 1180 107.54 26.96 -22.31
CA PHE A 1180 107.87 27.34 -20.94
C PHE A 1180 107.01 26.59 -19.91
N GLN A 1181 105.68 26.60 -20.08
CA GLN A 1181 104.76 25.88 -19.18
C GLN A 1181 105.03 24.36 -19.19
N ASN A 1182 105.27 23.76 -20.36
CA ASN A 1182 105.53 22.32 -20.48
C ASN A 1182 106.91 21.93 -19.92
N ALA A 1183 107.91 22.81 -20.01
CA ALA A 1183 109.22 22.63 -19.36
C ALA A 1183 109.10 22.75 -17.83
N ALA A 1184 108.31 23.70 -17.33
CA ALA A 1184 108.03 23.85 -15.90
C ALA A 1184 107.34 22.60 -15.32
N VAL A 1185 106.39 22.00 -16.05
CA VAL A 1185 105.73 20.74 -15.65
C VAL A 1185 106.71 19.55 -15.64
N LYS A 1186 107.66 19.49 -16.57
CA LYS A 1186 108.69 18.42 -16.57
C LYS A 1186 109.70 18.55 -15.41
N LEU A 1187 109.90 19.75 -14.87
CA LEU A 1187 110.76 20.01 -13.71
C LEU A 1187 110.11 19.58 -12.38
N PHE A 1188 108.77 19.51 -12.31
CA PHE A 1188 108.03 19.05 -11.15
C PHE A 1188 107.28 17.74 -11.45
N LYS A 1189 107.90 16.59 -11.19
CA LYS A 1189 107.17 15.31 -11.11
C LYS A 1189 106.16 15.37 -9.95
N PRO A 1190 104.91 14.91 -10.12
CA PRO A 1190 103.97 14.81 -9.01
C PRO A 1190 104.40 13.66 -8.08
N VAL A 1191 104.50 13.95 -6.78
CA VAL A 1191 104.33 12.92 -5.75
C VAL A 1191 102.82 12.66 -5.66
N LEU A 1192 102.44 11.38 -5.59
CA LEU A 1192 101.08 10.83 -5.49
C LEU A 1192 100.06 11.73 -4.77
#